data_AF-A0A5N6PE24-F1
#
_entry.id   AF-A0A5N6PE24-F1
#
_cell.length_a   1.000
_cell.length_b   1.000
_cell.length_c   1.000
_cell.angle_alpha   90.00
_cell.angle_beta   90.00
_cell.angle_gamma   90.00
#
_symmetry.space_group_name_H-M   'P 1'
#
loop_
_entity.id
_entity.type
_entity.pdbx_description
1 polymer ?
#
loop_
_entity_poly.entity_id
_entity_poly.type
_entity_poly.pdbx_seq_one_letter_code
_entity_poly.pdbx_strand_id
1 'polypeptide(L)'
;MEDFALPKDALFLGFDSSTQSLKATVLDSNLCILTSEIVNFDSELPHYKTKDGVYRDSSIHGRIVSPTLMWVEALDLILQRLQDSKKVNFNKIVSVSGSGQQHGSVYWKKGSSDILSSLDPKKPLVEQLDQAFSTKESPIWMDCSTTEQCRAIENAVGGPLELSKLTGSRAYERFTGPQIRRIFETQYEVYDDTERISLVSSFVASILIGKYACIDHTDGAGMNLMDIKQRIWSKQALEATAPDLEEKLGKLAAAHDVAGLIAPYFVQRFQFNKECLVIQWSGDNPNSLAGLTINRPGDLAISLGTSDTVFGITIDHTPSLEGNVFPNPVDPESYMVMLCYKNGSLTREDIRDRCADKSWDVFNQYLKQAPPLNGGKLGFYYKDHEILPPLPIGYHRYTLENFKGDTLDGVVEHEVKDDFDPPSEIRALVEGQILSMRCHAERFGMPSPPKRIIATGGASANHSILSTIASIFGCNVYTVQRPDSASAGAALRAAHGWLCNNNGGFVPISWMYKDKLEKTAFGCKLVATAEEDGELVAKYAFLVRKRMEIENQLVQKFGRLMNLNHASTLVIVWRGSIGSGGEDFRSIRSGGGVASLVNIHYNTIYLQPSVDMPYLLEKEHSGHMDAIPCFKMIRWRISYICWPFSKTSKGLDLVAICLSKYYIVQQAEDVASNKVIALFNELGMHRICHCGKMGTGQTGYEISWLNKFLGYVLCLAFLPSLDNFGYELAWWVLVPLKHAINAYMDWLMEKIHAWLHPVMPTNIPPLKSPKHLLFINGGNGNGVLERESDERERGYWDLRGNS
;
A
#
# COMPACT_ATOMS: atom_id res chain seq x y z
N MET A 1 3.72 -39.93 8.17
CA MET A 1 4.92 -39.12 7.86
C MET A 1 5.49 -39.47 6.48
N GLU A 2 5.26 -40.68 5.96
CA GLU A 2 5.62 -41.06 4.57
C GLU A 2 4.83 -40.27 3.50
N ASP A 3 3.67 -39.69 3.83
CA ASP A 3 2.76 -39.05 2.86
C ASP A 3 3.21 -37.68 2.30
N PHE A 4 4.34 -37.12 2.77
CA PHE A 4 4.82 -35.78 2.35
C PHE A 4 6.27 -35.77 1.86
N ALA A 5 6.82 -36.93 1.51
CA ALA A 5 8.16 -37.04 0.97
C ALA A 5 8.22 -36.53 -0.49
N LEU A 6 9.19 -35.67 -0.78
CA LEU A 6 9.52 -35.31 -2.16
C LEU A 6 10.17 -36.52 -2.85
N PRO A 7 10.01 -36.69 -4.18
CA PRO A 7 10.55 -37.86 -4.87
C PRO A 7 12.07 -37.90 -4.73
N LYS A 8 12.60 -39.10 -4.48
CA LYS A 8 14.04 -39.31 -4.34
C LYS A 8 14.76 -38.85 -5.62
N ASP A 9 15.87 -38.15 -5.45
CA ASP A 9 16.71 -37.58 -6.52
C ASP A 9 16.01 -36.53 -7.40
N ALA A 10 14.80 -36.08 -7.05
CA ALA A 10 14.14 -34.98 -7.77
C ALA A 10 14.84 -33.65 -7.52
N LEU A 11 14.79 -32.80 -8.55
CA LEU A 11 15.27 -31.43 -8.52
C LEU A 11 14.11 -30.46 -8.70
N PHE A 12 14.23 -29.31 -8.04
CA PHE A 12 13.25 -28.22 -8.08
C PHE A 12 13.95 -26.93 -8.45
N LEU A 13 13.48 -26.28 -9.51
CA LEU A 13 14.12 -25.09 -10.07
C LEU A 13 13.28 -23.84 -9.78
N GLY A 14 13.91 -22.84 -9.18
CA GLY A 14 13.33 -21.53 -8.93
C GLY A 14 14.08 -20.46 -9.68
N PHE A 15 13.36 -19.59 -10.38
CA PHE A 15 13.93 -18.42 -11.03
C PHE A 15 13.63 -17.13 -10.26
N ASP A 16 14.40 -16.08 -10.52
CA ASP A 16 14.11 -14.71 -10.08
C ASP A 16 14.47 -13.71 -11.17
N SER A 17 13.44 -13.24 -11.90
CA SER A 17 13.55 -12.19 -12.91
C SER A 17 13.47 -10.83 -12.22
N SER A 18 14.60 -10.43 -11.63
CA SER A 18 14.76 -9.15 -10.93
C SER A 18 14.98 -7.97 -11.88
N THR A 19 15.15 -6.77 -11.36
CA THR A 19 15.42 -5.57 -12.15
C THR A 19 16.75 -5.60 -12.90
N GLN A 20 17.82 -6.13 -12.28
CA GLN A 20 19.19 -6.05 -12.80
C GLN A 20 19.72 -7.39 -13.32
N SER A 21 19.04 -8.49 -13.01
CA SER A 21 19.51 -9.83 -13.32
C SER A 21 18.38 -10.85 -13.39
N LEU A 22 18.63 -11.96 -14.08
CA LEU A 22 17.85 -13.19 -13.92
C LEU A 22 18.70 -14.18 -13.11
N LYS A 23 18.13 -14.73 -12.03
CA LYS A 23 18.80 -15.75 -11.21
C LYS A 23 18.06 -17.08 -11.29
N ALA A 24 18.78 -18.16 -11.04
CA ALA A 24 18.24 -19.50 -10.95
C ALA A 24 18.83 -20.23 -9.73
N THR A 25 18.00 -20.93 -8.97
CA THR A 25 18.38 -21.77 -7.84
C THR A 25 17.79 -23.15 -8.02
N VAL A 26 18.62 -24.19 -7.90
CA VAL A 26 18.19 -25.59 -7.97
C VAL A 26 18.29 -26.21 -6.58
N LEU A 27 17.18 -26.75 -6.09
CA LEU A 27 17.11 -27.53 -4.86
C LEU A 27 17.05 -29.03 -5.17
N ASP A 28 17.64 -29.84 -4.29
CA ASP A 28 17.40 -31.28 -4.25
C ASP A 28 16.14 -31.63 -3.43
N SER A 29 15.80 -32.92 -3.37
CA SER A 29 14.69 -33.44 -2.56
C SER A 29 14.84 -33.23 -1.04
N ASN A 30 16.02 -32.86 -0.55
CA ASN A 30 16.27 -32.50 0.85
C ASN A 30 16.14 -30.99 1.10
N LEU A 31 15.76 -30.21 0.08
CA LEU A 31 15.70 -28.76 0.12
C LEU A 31 17.08 -28.11 0.34
N CYS A 32 18.14 -28.77 -0.11
CA CYS A 32 19.49 -28.23 -0.15
C CYS A 32 19.76 -27.62 -1.52
N ILE A 33 20.45 -26.48 -1.56
CA ILE A 33 20.86 -25.85 -2.82
C ILE A 33 21.94 -26.71 -3.48
N LEU A 34 21.63 -27.24 -4.66
CA LEU A 34 22.56 -27.97 -5.51
C LEU A 34 23.46 -27.00 -6.29
N THR A 35 22.86 -25.98 -6.90
CA THR A 35 23.58 -24.91 -7.62
C THR A 35 22.74 -23.65 -7.70
N SER A 36 23.39 -22.53 -8.01
CA SER A 36 22.71 -21.31 -8.40
C SER A 36 23.50 -20.59 -9.48
N GLU A 37 22.80 -19.97 -10.41
CA GLU A 37 23.36 -19.22 -11.53
C GLU A 37 22.70 -17.85 -11.60
N ILE A 38 23.38 -16.89 -12.23
CA ILE A 38 22.91 -15.52 -12.42
C ILE A 38 23.30 -15.04 -13.81
N VAL A 39 22.46 -14.26 -14.46
CA VAL A 39 22.76 -13.48 -15.67
C VAL A 39 22.49 -12.02 -15.35
N ASN A 40 23.53 -11.20 -15.34
CA ASN A 40 23.46 -9.76 -15.08
C ASN A 40 23.22 -9.00 -16.38
N PHE A 41 22.15 -8.22 -16.45
CA PHE A 41 21.66 -7.65 -17.69
C PHE A 41 22.68 -6.69 -18.34
N ASP A 42 23.20 -5.71 -17.59
CA ASP A 42 24.08 -4.69 -18.18
C ASP A 42 25.42 -5.27 -18.67
N SER A 43 26.01 -6.22 -17.93
CA SER A 43 27.33 -6.76 -18.27
C SER A 43 27.26 -7.89 -19.30
N GLU A 44 26.17 -8.66 -19.31
CA GLU A 44 26.06 -9.87 -20.14
C GLU A 44 25.12 -9.69 -21.33
N LEU A 45 24.27 -8.67 -21.32
CA LEU A 45 23.39 -8.28 -22.42
C LEU A 45 23.58 -6.79 -22.81
N PRO A 46 24.83 -6.32 -23.03
CA PRO A 46 25.12 -4.90 -23.19
C PRO A 46 24.51 -4.27 -24.45
N HIS A 47 24.08 -5.08 -25.44
CA HIS A 47 23.42 -4.59 -26.65
C HIS A 47 22.06 -3.94 -26.39
N TYR A 48 21.40 -4.26 -25.27
CA TYR A 48 20.22 -3.51 -24.84
C TYR A 48 20.57 -2.13 -24.30
N LYS A 49 21.83 -1.83 -23.97
CA LYS A 49 22.28 -0.50 -23.49
C LYS A 49 21.52 -0.01 -22.25
N THR A 50 21.11 -0.93 -21.39
CA THR A 50 20.51 -0.60 -20.10
C THR A 50 21.53 -0.04 -19.13
N LYS A 51 21.04 0.67 -18.12
CA LYS A 51 21.80 0.97 -16.91
C LYS A 51 20.97 0.55 -15.71
N ASP A 52 21.51 -0.33 -14.89
CA ASP A 52 20.81 -1.07 -13.83
C ASP A 52 19.63 -1.89 -14.38
N GLY A 53 19.76 -2.45 -15.60
CA GLY A 53 18.70 -3.24 -16.25
C GLY A 53 17.50 -2.45 -16.78
N VAL A 54 17.59 -1.12 -16.83
CA VAL A 54 16.46 -0.24 -17.19
C VAL A 54 16.84 0.90 -18.12
N TYR A 55 15.82 1.46 -18.78
CA TYR A 55 15.83 2.76 -19.42
C TYR A 55 15.15 3.78 -18.53
N ARG A 56 15.80 4.94 -18.37
CA ARG A 56 15.25 6.11 -17.66
C ARG A 56 15.01 7.19 -18.71
N ASP A 57 13.75 7.53 -18.93
CA ASP A 57 13.37 8.49 -19.95
C ASP A 57 13.45 9.90 -19.37
N SER A 58 14.38 10.72 -19.87
CA SER A 58 14.54 12.09 -19.40
C SER A 58 13.45 13.04 -19.92
N SER A 59 12.71 12.65 -20.97
CA SER A 59 11.64 13.46 -21.56
C SER A 59 10.31 13.33 -20.81
N ILE A 60 10.12 12.23 -20.09
CA ILE A 60 8.90 11.95 -19.31
C ILE A 60 9.29 11.72 -17.86
N HIS A 61 8.96 12.67 -17.00
CA HIS A 61 9.29 12.60 -15.57
C HIS A 61 8.78 11.31 -14.93
N GLY A 62 9.70 10.60 -14.26
CA GLY A 62 9.40 9.37 -13.52
C GLY A 62 9.18 8.13 -14.38
N ARG A 63 9.28 8.21 -15.71
CA ARG A 63 9.10 7.05 -16.59
C ARG A 63 10.34 6.15 -16.58
N ILE A 64 10.15 4.88 -16.19
CA ILE A 64 11.23 3.90 -16.11
C ILE A 64 10.73 2.54 -16.62
N VAL A 65 11.41 2.01 -17.63
CA VAL A 65 11.00 0.79 -18.35
C VAL A 65 12.17 -0.18 -18.55
N SER A 66 11.90 -1.45 -18.83
CA SER A 66 12.90 -2.44 -19.26
C SER A 66 12.53 -3.01 -20.64
N PRO A 67 13.51 -3.39 -21.48
CA PRO A 67 13.24 -4.10 -22.72
C PRO A 67 12.68 -5.49 -22.44
N THR A 68 11.49 -5.82 -22.97
CA THR A 68 10.84 -7.11 -22.72
C THR A 68 11.70 -8.30 -23.19
N LEU A 69 12.35 -8.17 -24.35
CA LEU A 69 13.20 -9.22 -24.94
C LEU A 69 14.47 -9.50 -24.13
N MET A 70 14.94 -8.55 -23.32
CA MET A 70 16.10 -8.76 -22.45
C MET A 70 15.84 -9.87 -21.44
N TRP A 71 14.62 -9.96 -20.90
CA TRP A 71 14.24 -11.04 -20.00
C TRP A 71 14.14 -12.40 -20.72
N VAL A 72 13.69 -12.40 -21.98
CA VAL A 72 13.66 -13.61 -22.83
C VAL A 72 15.07 -14.13 -23.09
N GLU A 73 15.97 -13.25 -23.51
CA GLU A 73 17.36 -13.61 -23.83
C GLU A 73 18.11 -14.06 -22.57
N ALA A 74 17.88 -13.40 -21.43
CA ALA A 74 18.44 -13.83 -20.15
C ALA A 74 17.99 -15.26 -19.77
N LEU A 75 16.72 -15.63 -20.07
CA LEU A 75 16.20 -16.97 -19.82
C LEU A 75 16.93 -18.04 -20.65
N ASP A 76 17.18 -17.78 -21.94
CA ASP A 76 17.98 -18.67 -22.78
C ASP A 76 19.40 -18.83 -22.21
N LEU A 77 20.05 -17.72 -21.85
CA LEU A 77 21.42 -17.73 -21.32
C LEU A 77 21.54 -18.51 -20.00
N ILE A 78 20.61 -18.31 -19.06
CA ILE A 78 20.70 -18.97 -17.76
C ILE A 78 20.40 -20.48 -17.86
N LEU A 79 19.48 -20.88 -18.73
CA LEU A 79 19.19 -22.28 -19.00
C LEU A 79 20.41 -22.96 -19.65
N GLN A 80 21.05 -22.30 -20.61
CA GLN A 80 22.30 -22.77 -21.22
C GLN A 80 23.41 -22.90 -20.17
N ARG A 81 23.58 -21.91 -19.29
CA ARG A 81 24.57 -21.94 -18.20
C ARG A 81 24.35 -23.11 -17.25
N LEU A 82 23.10 -23.36 -16.84
CA LEU A 82 22.74 -24.50 -16.01
C LEU A 82 23.07 -25.83 -16.72
N GLN A 83 22.80 -25.94 -18.03
CA GLN A 83 23.12 -27.13 -18.83
C GLN A 83 24.64 -27.34 -19.01
N ASP A 84 25.40 -26.26 -19.15
CA ASP A 84 26.85 -26.29 -19.31
C ASP A 84 27.59 -26.56 -18.00
N SER A 85 27.00 -26.19 -16.85
CA SER A 85 27.56 -26.47 -15.53
C SER A 85 27.78 -27.97 -15.26
N LYS A 86 27.05 -28.85 -15.95
CA LYS A 86 26.97 -30.31 -15.72
C LYS A 86 26.59 -30.73 -14.30
N LYS A 87 26.22 -29.78 -13.43
CA LYS A 87 25.72 -30.04 -12.06
C LYS A 87 24.24 -30.41 -12.05
N VAL A 88 23.50 -29.98 -13.07
CA VAL A 88 22.04 -30.14 -13.15
C VAL A 88 21.70 -31.15 -14.25
N ASN A 89 20.98 -32.20 -13.87
CA ASN A 89 20.33 -33.09 -14.83
C ASN A 89 18.88 -32.62 -15.01
N PHE A 90 18.59 -31.99 -16.15
CA PHE A 90 17.27 -31.43 -16.46
C PHE A 90 16.14 -32.45 -16.47
N ASN A 91 16.45 -33.72 -16.77
CA ASN A 91 15.47 -34.81 -16.73
C ASN A 91 15.05 -35.16 -15.28
N LYS A 92 15.81 -34.71 -14.27
CA LYS A 92 15.44 -34.85 -12.85
C LYS A 92 14.66 -33.65 -12.31
N ILE A 93 14.50 -32.56 -13.07
CA ILE A 93 13.68 -31.42 -12.66
C ILE A 93 12.22 -31.83 -12.80
N VAL A 94 11.54 -32.02 -11.67
CA VAL A 94 10.13 -32.44 -11.64
C VAL A 94 9.18 -31.25 -11.53
N SER A 95 9.68 -30.10 -11.07
CA SER A 95 8.88 -28.88 -10.98
C SER A 95 9.73 -27.62 -11.09
N VAL A 96 9.14 -26.58 -11.68
CA VAL A 96 9.70 -25.23 -11.81
C VAL A 96 8.71 -24.21 -11.26
N SER A 97 9.21 -23.15 -10.62
CA SER A 97 8.47 -21.92 -10.36
C SER A 97 9.41 -20.73 -10.48
N GLY A 98 8.92 -19.51 -10.23
CA GLY A 98 9.75 -18.33 -10.32
C GLY A 98 9.17 -17.09 -9.65
N SER A 99 10.07 -16.14 -9.52
CA SER A 99 9.85 -14.77 -9.13
C SER A 99 9.95 -13.86 -10.35
N GLY A 100 9.06 -12.87 -10.43
CA GLY A 100 9.24 -11.70 -11.27
C GLY A 100 9.23 -10.44 -10.40
N GLN A 101 10.03 -9.43 -10.77
CA GLN A 101 9.94 -8.12 -10.16
C GLN A 101 8.49 -7.63 -10.20
N GLN A 102 7.94 -7.26 -9.05
CA GLN A 102 6.52 -6.96 -8.94
C GLN A 102 6.09 -5.78 -9.79
N HIS A 103 4.79 -5.73 -10.07
CA HIS A 103 4.08 -4.64 -10.77
C HIS A 103 4.42 -4.46 -12.25
N GLY A 104 5.60 -4.88 -12.70
CA GLY A 104 6.00 -4.76 -14.09
C GLY A 104 5.08 -5.57 -15.02
N SER A 105 4.78 -5.02 -16.19
CA SER A 105 3.77 -5.59 -17.10
C SER A 105 4.26 -5.73 -18.53
N VAL A 106 3.92 -6.85 -19.15
CA VAL A 106 4.20 -7.21 -20.54
C VAL A 106 2.90 -7.24 -21.33
N TYR A 107 2.94 -6.69 -22.55
CA TYR A 107 1.79 -6.56 -23.44
C TYR A 107 2.01 -7.42 -24.67
N TRP A 108 1.32 -8.54 -24.73
CA TRP A 108 1.40 -9.49 -25.83
C TRP A 108 0.54 -9.04 -27.00
N LYS A 109 1.14 -9.00 -28.18
CA LYS A 109 0.47 -8.67 -29.42
C LYS A 109 -0.58 -9.72 -29.82
N LYS A 110 -1.60 -9.31 -30.58
CA LYS A 110 -2.52 -10.23 -31.26
C LYS A 110 -1.76 -11.29 -32.07
N GLY A 111 -2.09 -12.57 -31.86
CA GLY A 111 -1.44 -13.74 -32.49
C GLY A 111 -0.26 -14.33 -31.72
N SER A 112 0.10 -13.77 -30.56
CA SER A 112 1.23 -14.25 -29.76
C SER A 112 0.99 -15.60 -29.10
N SER A 113 -0.27 -15.97 -28.84
CA SER A 113 -0.63 -17.32 -28.39
C SER A 113 -0.14 -18.40 -29.39
N ASP A 114 -0.27 -18.15 -30.69
CA ASP A 114 0.16 -19.10 -31.73
C ASP A 114 1.69 -19.24 -31.74
N ILE A 115 2.42 -18.14 -31.58
CA ILE A 115 3.89 -18.12 -31.46
C ILE A 115 4.33 -18.98 -30.25
N LEU A 116 3.74 -18.76 -29.07
CA LEU A 116 4.07 -19.51 -27.86
C LEU A 116 3.83 -21.02 -28.00
N SER A 117 2.74 -21.40 -28.66
CA SER A 117 2.37 -22.81 -28.84
C SER A 117 3.22 -23.56 -29.88
N SER A 118 3.99 -22.83 -30.71
CA SER A 118 4.70 -23.38 -31.87
C SER A 118 6.22 -23.14 -31.84
N LEU A 119 6.79 -22.86 -30.67
CA LEU A 119 8.23 -22.65 -30.48
C LEU A 119 9.09 -23.81 -31.03
N ASP A 120 10.02 -23.48 -31.94
CA ASP A 120 10.99 -24.40 -32.54
C ASP A 120 12.21 -24.57 -31.60
N PRO A 121 12.45 -25.78 -31.06
CA PRO A 121 13.56 -26.04 -30.13
C PRO A 121 14.96 -25.85 -30.74
N LYS A 122 15.07 -25.75 -32.08
CA LYS A 122 16.34 -25.50 -32.75
C LYS A 122 16.77 -24.04 -32.71
N LYS A 123 15.85 -23.11 -32.46
CA LYS A 123 16.11 -21.66 -32.43
C LYS A 123 16.05 -21.12 -31.00
N PRO A 124 16.80 -20.05 -30.68
CA PRO A 124 16.63 -19.31 -29.44
C PRO A 124 15.21 -18.72 -29.28
N LEU A 125 14.78 -18.42 -28.06
CA LEU A 125 13.49 -17.80 -27.78
C LEU A 125 13.44 -16.37 -28.31
N VAL A 126 14.52 -15.60 -28.15
CA VAL A 126 14.58 -14.18 -28.54
C VAL A 126 14.28 -13.97 -30.03
N GLU A 127 14.75 -14.87 -30.90
CA GLU A 127 14.49 -14.82 -32.34
C GLU A 127 13.02 -15.08 -32.71
N GLN A 128 12.32 -15.85 -31.87
CA GLN A 128 10.94 -16.27 -32.11
C GLN A 128 9.93 -15.31 -31.49
N LEU A 129 10.31 -14.62 -30.41
CA LEU A 129 9.44 -13.73 -29.64
C LEU A 129 9.60 -12.23 -29.97
N ASP A 130 10.50 -11.83 -30.87
CA ASP A 130 10.72 -10.40 -31.21
C ASP A 130 9.43 -9.68 -31.67
N GLN A 131 8.52 -10.39 -32.32
CA GLN A 131 7.25 -9.85 -32.81
C GLN A 131 6.04 -10.18 -31.92
N ALA A 132 6.27 -10.77 -30.75
CA ALA A 132 5.21 -11.22 -29.85
C ALA A 132 4.63 -10.12 -28.94
N PHE A 133 5.18 -8.90 -28.99
CA PHE A 133 4.82 -7.82 -28.07
C PHE A 133 4.29 -6.60 -28.81
N SER A 134 3.21 -6.01 -28.32
CA SER A 134 2.62 -4.78 -28.86
C SER A 134 3.45 -3.54 -28.50
N THR A 135 4.24 -3.63 -27.44
CA THR A 135 5.32 -2.70 -27.10
C THR A 135 6.58 -3.46 -26.70
N LYS A 136 7.75 -2.92 -27.07
CA LYS A 136 9.06 -3.51 -26.73
C LYS A 136 9.52 -3.14 -25.32
N GLU A 137 8.88 -2.16 -24.70
CA GLU A 137 9.24 -1.60 -23.41
C GLU A 137 8.15 -1.91 -22.39
N SER A 138 8.55 -2.56 -21.30
CA SER A 138 7.68 -2.89 -20.18
C SER A 138 7.89 -1.87 -19.05
N PRO A 139 6.84 -1.18 -18.55
CA PRO A 139 6.96 -0.43 -17.30
C PRO A 139 7.27 -1.40 -16.16
N ILE A 140 8.05 -0.92 -15.18
CA ILE A 140 8.52 -1.71 -14.03
C ILE A 140 8.23 -0.99 -12.70
N TRP A 141 8.52 -1.64 -11.58
CA TRP A 141 8.21 -1.12 -10.24
C TRP A 141 8.82 0.26 -9.90
N MET A 142 9.86 0.68 -10.62
CA MET A 142 10.51 1.98 -10.40
C MET A 142 9.75 3.14 -11.06
N ASP A 143 8.83 2.86 -11.99
CA ASP A 143 8.07 3.88 -12.68
C ASP A 143 7.15 4.64 -11.72
N CYS A 144 7.20 5.97 -11.77
CA CYS A 144 6.39 6.87 -10.95
C CYS A 144 5.64 7.93 -11.78
N SER A 145 5.38 7.62 -13.05
CA SER A 145 4.85 8.58 -14.04
C SER A 145 3.32 8.64 -14.12
N THR A 146 2.59 7.87 -13.32
CA THR A 146 1.14 7.63 -13.44
C THR A 146 0.32 8.26 -12.31
N THR A 147 0.80 9.35 -11.71
CA THR A 147 0.10 10.07 -10.62
C THR A 147 -1.34 10.44 -11.02
N GLU A 148 -1.55 10.87 -12.26
CA GLU A 148 -2.87 11.26 -12.76
C GLU A 148 -3.81 10.04 -12.86
N GLN A 149 -3.32 8.93 -13.38
CA GLN A 149 -4.08 7.68 -13.49
C GLN A 149 -4.41 7.10 -12.11
N CYS A 150 -3.48 7.20 -11.14
CA CYS A 150 -3.74 6.80 -9.75
C CYS A 150 -4.94 7.55 -9.18
N ARG A 151 -4.96 8.89 -9.29
CA ARG A 151 -6.07 9.72 -8.82
C ARG A 151 -7.37 9.40 -9.55
N ALA A 152 -7.30 9.16 -10.85
CA ALA A 152 -8.48 8.84 -11.65
C ALA A 152 -9.09 7.49 -11.24
N ILE A 153 -8.27 6.47 -10.96
CA ILE A 153 -8.73 5.18 -10.44
C ILE A 153 -9.30 5.34 -9.03
N GLU A 154 -8.59 6.01 -8.10
CA GLU A 154 -9.08 6.27 -6.74
C GLU A 154 -10.44 6.97 -6.78
N ASN A 155 -10.60 8.05 -7.56
CA ASN A 155 -11.86 8.78 -7.69
C ASN A 155 -13.00 7.91 -8.24
N ALA A 156 -12.71 7.07 -9.24
CA ALA A 156 -13.71 6.20 -9.85
C ALA A 156 -14.21 5.10 -8.92
N VAL A 157 -13.37 4.64 -7.97
CA VAL A 157 -13.76 3.59 -7.01
C VAL A 157 -14.31 4.12 -5.68
N GLY A 158 -14.37 5.45 -5.49
CA GLY A 158 -14.91 6.07 -4.27
C GLY A 158 -13.86 6.59 -3.28
N GLY A 159 -12.59 6.64 -3.68
CA GLY A 159 -11.49 7.23 -2.94
C GLY A 159 -10.36 6.24 -2.62
N PRO A 160 -9.22 6.72 -2.11
CA PRO A 160 -8.04 5.90 -1.81
C PRO A 160 -8.29 4.80 -0.77
N LEU A 161 -9.12 5.09 0.25
CA LEU A 161 -9.44 4.11 1.28
C LEU A 161 -10.34 2.98 0.75
N GLU A 162 -11.31 3.30 -0.09
CA GLU A 162 -12.18 2.29 -0.71
C GLU A 162 -11.40 1.41 -1.70
N LEU A 163 -10.49 2.00 -2.48
CA LEU A 163 -9.56 1.23 -3.30
C LEU A 163 -8.69 0.29 -2.45
N SER A 164 -8.21 0.78 -1.31
CA SER A 164 -7.39 -0.01 -0.39
C SER A 164 -8.17 -1.17 0.22
N LYS A 165 -9.38 -0.93 0.73
CA LYS A 165 -10.27 -1.99 1.24
C LYS A 165 -10.54 -3.07 0.19
N LEU A 166 -10.68 -2.68 -1.06
CA LEU A 166 -10.96 -3.58 -2.18
C LEU A 166 -9.72 -4.37 -2.60
N THR A 167 -8.60 -3.67 -2.80
CA THR A 167 -7.42 -4.21 -3.50
C THR A 167 -6.20 -4.46 -2.62
N GLY A 168 -6.30 -4.16 -1.32
CA GLY A 168 -5.21 -4.29 -0.36
C GLY A 168 -4.25 -3.09 -0.30
N SER A 169 -4.38 -2.15 -1.24
CA SER A 169 -3.55 -0.95 -1.35
C SER A 169 -4.32 0.22 -1.94
N ARG A 170 -3.98 1.45 -1.53
CA ARG A 170 -4.35 2.63 -2.32
C ARG A 170 -3.66 2.61 -3.69
N ALA A 171 -3.95 3.57 -4.57
CA ALA A 171 -3.26 3.63 -5.85
C ALA A 171 -1.81 4.09 -5.65
N TYR A 172 -0.88 3.34 -6.24
CA TYR A 172 0.53 3.70 -6.32
C TYR A 172 0.96 3.71 -7.78
N GLU A 173 1.84 4.63 -8.15
CA GLU A 173 2.18 4.87 -9.55
C GLU A 173 2.79 3.63 -10.23
N ARG A 174 3.55 2.85 -9.46
CA ARG A 174 4.15 1.62 -9.96
C ARG A 174 3.16 0.49 -10.20
N PHE A 175 1.99 0.51 -9.56
CA PHE A 175 1.02 -0.59 -9.65
C PHE A 175 0.50 -0.72 -11.08
N THR A 176 0.20 -1.96 -11.46
CA THR A 176 -0.02 -2.29 -12.87
C THR A 176 -1.28 -1.65 -13.45
N GLY A 177 -2.36 -1.49 -12.68
CA GLY A 177 -3.58 -0.80 -13.12
C GLY A 177 -3.32 0.61 -13.64
N PRO A 178 -2.73 1.52 -12.84
CA PRO A 178 -2.30 2.85 -13.31
C PRO A 178 -1.41 2.83 -14.57
N GLN A 179 -0.48 1.87 -14.69
CA GLN A 179 0.38 1.71 -15.87
C GLN A 179 -0.42 1.30 -17.12
N ILE A 180 -1.32 0.33 -16.99
CA ILE A 180 -2.24 -0.10 -18.06
C ILE A 180 -3.11 1.07 -18.51
N ARG A 181 -3.70 1.80 -17.57
CA ARG A 181 -4.53 2.97 -17.86
C ARG A 181 -3.77 4.03 -18.65
N ARG A 182 -2.51 4.28 -18.29
CA ARG A 182 -1.65 5.22 -19.03
C ARG A 182 -1.38 4.75 -20.46
N ILE A 183 -1.10 3.46 -20.68
CA ILE A 183 -0.91 2.93 -22.04
C ILE A 183 -2.21 3.05 -22.85
N PHE A 184 -3.36 2.73 -22.26
CA PHE A 184 -4.65 2.93 -22.91
C PHE A 184 -4.89 4.41 -23.30
N GLU A 185 -4.62 5.36 -22.39
CA GLU A 185 -4.88 6.79 -22.62
C GLU A 185 -3.87 7.44 -23.59
N THR A 186 -2.61 7.00 -23.59
CA THR A 186 -1.52 7.68 -24.32
C THR A 186 -1.02 6.93 -25.54
N GLN A 187 -1.25 5.62 -25.61
CA GLN A 187 -0.77 4.70 -26.64
C GLN A 187 -1.88 3.71 -27.00
N TYR A 188 -3.07 4.23 -27.34
CA TYR A 188 -4.26 3.42 -27.63
C TYR A 188 -4.00 2.28 -28.62
N GLU A 189 -3.23 2.53 -29.69
CA GLU A 189 -2.90 1.51 -30.70
C GLU A 189 -2.16 0.30 -30.09
N VAL A 190 -1.27 0.52 -29.13
CA VAL A 190 -0.59 -0.56 -28.39
C VAL A 190 -1.61 -1.36 -27.58
N TYR A 191 -2.50 -0.68 -26.86
CA TYR A 191 -3.52 -1.34 -26.05
C TYR A 191 -4.52 -2.14 -26.91
N ASP A 192 -4.94 -1.58 -28.04
CA ASP A 192 -5.84 -2.21 -29.00
C ASP A 192 -5.20 -3.46 -29.61
N ASP A 193 -3.92 -3.39 -30.01
CA ASP A 193 -3.15 -4.51 -30.57
C ASP A 193 -2.71 -5.55 -29.51
N THR A 194 -3.04 -5.33 -28.24
CA THR A 194 -2.72 -6.27 -27.16
C THR A 194 -3.83 -7.31 -26.97
N GLU A 195 -3.51 -8.59 -27.08
CA GLU A 195 -4.45 -9.68 -26.76
C GLU A 195 -4.31 -10.19 -25.32
N ARG A 196 -3.13 -10.04 -24.71
CA ARG A 196 -2.85 -10.49 -23.35
C ARG A 196 -1.95 -9.49 -22.61
N ILE A 197 -2.23 -9.26 -21.34
CA ILE A 197 -1.36 -8.53 -20.41
C ILE A 197 -0.90 -9.50 -19.32
N SER A 198 0.39 -9.48 -19.00
CA SER A 198 1.00 -10.35 -18.00
C SER A 198 1.84 -9.51 -17.04
N LEU A 199 1.89 -9.90 -15.76
CA LEU A 199 2.99 -9.48 -14.89
C LEU A 199 4.29 -10.18 -15.31
N VAL A 200 5.46 -9.62 -14.99
CA VAL A 200 6.78 -10.25 -15.29
C VAL A 200 6.81 -11.72 -14.83
N SER A 201 6.24 -12.01 -13.66
CA SER A 201 6.06 -13.36 -13.13
C SER A 201 5.30 -14.28 -14.10
N SER A 202 4.04 -13.97 -14.39
CA SER A 202 3.18 -14.73 -15.31
C SER A 202 3.69 -14.73 -16.76
N PHE A 203 4.45 -13.71 -17.17
CA PHE A 203 5.07 -13.62 -18.49
C PHE A 203 6.12 -14.73 -18.69
N VAL A 204 7.07 -14.87 -17.76
CA VAL A 204 8.08 -15.92 -17.88
C VAL A 204 7.47 -17.31 -17.68
N ALA A 205 6.49 -17.44 -16.78
CA ALA A 205 5.71 -18.67 -16.65
C ALA A 205 5.04 -19.06 -17.98
N SER A 206 4.49 -18.09 -18.72
CA SER A 206 3.83 -18.31 -20.01
C SER A 206 4.78 -18.88 -21.06
N ILE A 207 6.00 -18.35 -21.10
CA ILE A 207 7.05 -18.87 -21.99
C ILE A 207 7.35 -20.33 -21.64
N LEU A 208 7.55 -20.64 -20.35
CA LEU A 208 7.89 -22.00 -19.90
C LEU A 208 6.82 -23.05 -20.24
N ILE A 209 5.54 -22.68 -20.24
CA ILE A 209 4.43 -23.59 -20.56
C ILE A 209 3.99 -23.52 -22.04
N GLY A 210 4.52 -22.59 -22.83
CA GLY A 210 4.17 -22.41 -24.25
C GLY A 210 2.72 -21.96 -24.48
N LYS A 211 2.13 -21.26 -23.49
CA LYS A 211 0.76 -20.72 -23.51
C LYS A 211 0.65 -19.65 -22.42
N TYR A 212 -0.46 -18.90 -22.36
CA TYR A 212 -0.62 -17.91 -21.29
C TYR A 212 -0.86 -18.54 -19.92
N ALA A 213 0.05 -18.24 -18.99
CA ALA A 213 -0.11 -18.55 -17.58
C ALA A 213 -1.10 -17.56 -16.93
N CYS A 214 -1.69 -17.99 -15.82
CA CYS A 214 -2.51 -17.10 -15.00
C CYS A 214 -1.59 -16.15 -14.21
N ILE A 215 -2.16 -15.02 -13.79
CA ILE A 215 -1.55 -14.22 -12.72
C ILE A 215 -1.95 -14.88 -11.40
N ASP A 216 -1.01 -15.04 -10.46
CA ASP A 216 -1.33 -15.63 -9.16
C ASP A 216 -2.04 -14.60 -8.26
N HIS A 217 -2.83 -15.09 -7.28
CA HIS A 217 -3.56 -14.22 -6.34
C HIS A 217 -2.64 -13.25 -5.59
N THR A 218 -1.39 -13.62 -5.34
CA THR A 218 -0.47 -12.79 -4.58
C THR A 218 0.05 -11.62 -5.40
N ASP A 219 0.64 -11.88 -6.56
CA ASP A 219 1.22 -10.83 -7.40
C ASP A 219 0.11 -10.00 -8.07
N GLY A 220 -1.05 -10.61 -8.34
CA GLY A 220 -2.26 -9.92 -8.82
C GLY A 220 -2.79 -8.85 -7.86
N ALA A 221 -2.53 -8.96 -6.55
CA ALA A 221 -2.87 -7.91 -5.59
C ALA A 221 -2.00 -6.66 -5.76
N GLY A 222 -0.80 -6.78 -6.33
CA GLY A 222 0.09 -5.66 -6.67
C GLY A 222 -0.35 -4.83 -7.89
N MET A 223 -1.62 -4.94 -8.31
CA MET A 223 -2.12 -4.32 -9.53
C MET A 223 -3.17 -3.21 -9.31
N ASN A 224 -3.77 -3.10 -8.11
CA ASN A 224 -5.00 -2.33 -7.85
C ASN A 224 -6.22 -2.79 -8.68
N LEU A 225 -6.26 -4.07 -9.08
CA LEU A 225 -7.33 -4.62 -9.94
C LEU A 225 -8.10 -5.78 -9.30
N MET A 226 -7.52 -6.45 -8.30
CA MET A 226 -8.10 -7.65 -7.69
C MET A 226 -8.89 -7.29 -6.43
N ASP A 227 -10.06 -7.90 -6.22
CA ASP A 227 -10.67 -7.99 -4.90
C ASP A 227 -9.88 -9.02 -4.07
N ILE A 228 -9.12 -8.57 -3.07
CA ILE A 228 -8.23 -9.44 -2.29
C ILE A 228 -8.95 -10.41 -1.36
N LYS A 229 -10.23 -10.13 -1.05
CA LYS A 229 -11.05 -10.98 -0.20
C LYS A 229 -11.66 -12.12 -1.01
N GLN A 230 -12.17 -11.80 -2.19
CA GLN A 230 -12.79 -12.78 -3.09
C GLN A 230 -11.78 -13.50 -3.99
N ARG A 231 -10.58 -12.92 -4.17
CA ARG A 231 -9.51 -13.42 -5.05
C ARG A 231 -9.95 -13.52 -6.51
N ILE A 232 -10.72 -12.53 -6.93
CA ILE A 232 -11.19 -12.36 -8.30
C ILE A 232 -10.88 -10.94 -8.77
N TRP A 233 -10.94 -10.68 -10.07
CA TRP A 233 -10.84 -9.31 -10.55
C TRP A 233 -12.04 -8.49 -10.07
N SER A 234 -11.76 -7.28 -9.60
CA SER A 234 -12.78 -6.31 -9.25
C SER A 234 -13.28 -5.64 -10.52
N LYS A 235 -14.54 -5.90 -10.89
CA LYS A 235 -15.19 -5.25 -12.01
C LYS A 235 -15.09 -3.72 -11.95
N GLN A 236 -15.30 -3.15 -10.76
CA GLN A 236 -15.21 -1.70 -10.54
C GLN A 236 -13.79 -1.17 -10.81
N ALA A 237 -12.75 -1.89 -10.36
CA ALA A 237 -11.36 -1.48 -10.58
C ALA A 237 -10.93 -1.65 -12.05
N LEU A 238 -11.41 -2.70 -12.72
CA LEU A 238 -11.18 -2.92 -14.15
C LEU A 238 -11.82 -1.81 -15.00
N GLU A 239 -13.10 -1.51 -14.75
CA GLU A 239 -13.84 -0.44 -15.44
C GLU A 239 -13.22 0.94 -15.21
N ALA A 240 -12.67 1.17 -14.02
CA ALA A 240 -11.90 2.37 -13.69
C ALA A 240 -10.53 2.43 -14.40
N THR A 241 -10.06 1.36 -15.03
CA THR A 241 -8.70 1.25 -15.58
C THR A 241 -8.70 1.33 -17.10
N ALA A 242 -9.35 0.38 -17.78
CA ALA A 242 -9.36 0.29 -19.25
C ALA A 242 -10.50 -0.64 -19.72
N PRO A 243 -11.04 -0.45 -20.95
CA PRO A 243 -12.08 -1.31 -21.51
C PRO A 243 -11.55 -2.72 -21.83
N ASP A 244 -12.40 -3.75 -21.74
CA ASP A 244 -12.08 -5.14 -22.11
C ASP A 244 -10.87 -5.74 -21.36
N LEU A 245 -10.51 -5.15 -20.22
CA LEU A 245 -9.29 -5.50 -19.51
C LEU A 245 -9.32 -6.90 -18.90
N GLU A 246 -10.47 -7.39 -18.46
CA GLU A 246 -10.59 -8.73 -17.87
C GLU A 246 -10.17 -9.83 -18.85
N GLU A 247 -10.56 -9.72 -20.12
CA GLU A 247 -10.19 -10.68 -21.18
C GLU A 247 -8.66 -10.68 -21.40
N LYS A 248 -8.06 -9.48 -21.44
CA LYS A 248 -6.61 -9.30 -21.60
C LYS A 248 -5.82 -9.84 -20.41
N LEU A 249 -6.37 -9.84 -19.19
CA LEU A 249 -5.72 -10.42 -18.00
C LEU A 249 -5.98 -11.93 -17.84
N GLY A 250 -7.13 -12.40 -18.31
CA GLY A 250 -7.68 -13.74 -18.06
C GLY A 250 -7.82 -14.07 -16.58
N LYS A 251 -7.80 -15.37 -16.25
CA LYS A 251 -8.11 -15.82 -14.88
C LYS A 251 -6.94 -15.63 -13.92
N LEU A 252 -7.30 -15.42 -12.67
CA LEU A 252 -6.40 -15.56 -11.52
C LEU A 252 -6.30 -17.03 -11.10
N ALA A 253 -5.20 -17.38 -10.42
CA ALA A 253 -4.98 -18.72 -9.87
C ALA A 253 -4.30 -18.65 -8.50
N ALA A 254 -4.39 -19.72 -7.71
CA ALA A 254 -3.67 -19.80 -6.46
C ALA A 254 -2.16 -19.94 -6.69
N ALA A 255 -1.36 -19.40 -5.77
CA ALA A 255 0.10 -19.42 -5.88
C ALA A 255 0.70 -20.84 -5.95
N HIS A 256 0.01 -21.86 -5.44
CA HIS A 256 0.47 -23.26 -5.45
C HIS A 256 -0.09 -24.06 -6.63
N ASP A 257 -0.95 -23.47 -7.47
CA ASP A 257 -1.55 -24.15 -8.61
C ASP A 257 -0.52 -24.45 -9.71
N VAL A 258 -0.81 -25.48 -10.50
CA VAL A 258 -0.06 -25.81 -11.71
C VAL A 258 -0.51 -24.88 -12.85
N ALA A 259 0.43 -24.08 -13.38
CA ALA A 259 0.21 -23.27 -14.58
C ALA A 259 0.13 -24.16 -15.85
N GLY A 260 0.91 -25.23 -15.89
CA GLY A 260 0.91 -26.22 -16.96
C GLY A 260 2.10 -27.16 -16.87
N LEU A 261 2.21 -28.06 -17.85
CA LEU A 261 3.44 -28.81 -18.09
C LEU A 261 4.46 -27.91 -18.79
N ILE A 262 5.74 -28.19 -18.59
CA ILE A 262 6.81 -27.56 -19.35
C ILE A 262 6.60 -27.76 -20.85
N ALA A 263 6.83 -26.72 -21.65
CA ALA A 263 6.59 -26.77 -23.09
C ALA A 263 7.53 -27.77 -23.79
N PRO A 264 7.08 -28.42 -24.89
CA PRO A 264 7.91 -29.32 -25.68
C PRO A 264 9.23 -28.70 -26.15
N TYR A 265 9.28 -27.38 -26.32
CA TYR A 265 10.50 -26.61 -26.61
C TYR A 265 11.62 -26.95 -25.61
N PHE A 266 11.35 -26.85 -24.31
CA PHE A 266 12.36 -27.07 -23.26
C PHE A 266 12.72 -28.55 -23.09
N VAL A 267 11.76 -29.45 -23.34
CA VAL A 267 12.02 -30.91 -23.36
C VAL A 267 13.03 -31.24 -24.46
N GLN A 268 12.82 -30.75 -25.67
CA GLN A 268 13.66 -31.09 -26.83
C GLN A 268 15.01 -30.35 -26.80
N ARG A 269 15.02 -29.08 -26.39
CA ARG A 269 16.24 -28.26 -26.39
C ARG A 269 17.13 -28.50 -25.17
N PHE A 270 16.55 -28.59 -23.98
CA PHE A 270 17.30 -28.65 -22.72
C PHE A 270 17.17 -29.99 -21.98
N GLN A 271 16.39 -30.95 -22.50
CA GLN A 271 16.17 -32.27 -21.90
C GLN A 271 15.46 -32.22 -20.55
N PHE A 272 14.53 -31.27 -20.38
CA PHE A 272 13.61 -31.28 -19.23
C PHE A 272 12.79 -32.57 -19.21
N ASN A 273 12.43 -33.01 -18.01
CA ASN A 273 11.39 -34.02 -17.84
C ASN A 273 10.09 -33.52 -18.49
N LYS A 274 9.50 -34.32 -19.38
CA LYS A 274 8.23 -33.97 -20.05
C LYS A 274 7.04 -33.85 -19.08
N GLU A 275 7.13 -34.48 -17.91
CA GLU A 275 6.13 -34.40 -16.84
C GLU A 275 6.45 -33.27 -15.84
N CYS A 276 7.45 -32.44 -16.13
CA CYS A 276 7.82 -31.32 -15.26
C CYS A 276 6.66 -30.32 -15.15
N LEU A 277 6.22 -30.07 -13.92
CA LEU A 277 5.17 -29.11 -13.62
C LEU A 277 5.75 -27.69 -13.55
N VAL A 278 5.08 -26.73 -14.17
CA VAL A 278 5.32 -25.31 -13.92
C VAL A 278 4.26 -24.84 -12.93
N ILE A 279 4.67 -24.50 -11.72
CA ILE A 279 3.81 -23.91 -10.68
C ILE A 279 3.70 -22.41 -10.96
N GLN A 280 2.53 -21.82 -10.68
CA GLN A 280 2.31 -20.38 -10.88
C GLN A 280 3.48 -19.56 -10.32
N TRP A 281 3.98 -18.63 -11.13
CA TRP A 281 5.00 -17.69 -10.68
C TRP A 281 4.34 -16.61 -9.83
N SER A 282 5.12 -15.98 -8.96
CA SER A 282 4.64 -14.88 -8.12
C SER A 282 5.68 -13.76 -8.07
N GLY A 283 5.41 -12.71 -7.31
CA GLY A 283 6.33 -11.59 -7.12
C GLY A 283 7.61 -11.97 -6.38
N ASP A 284 8.62 -11.11 -6.44
CA ASP A 284 9.86 -11.25 -5.67
C ASP A 284 9.65 -11.26 -4.16
N ASN A 285 8.92 -10.29 -3.59
CA ASN A 285 8.62 -10.26 -2.16
C ASN A 285 7.80 -11.48 -1.69
N PRO A 286 6.74 -11.91 -2.42
CA PRO A 286 6.06 -13.18 -2.16
C PRO A 286 6.98 -14.40 -2.09
N ASN A 287 7.90 -14.52 -3.07
CA ASN A 287 8.85 -15.61 -3.07
C ASN A 287 9.90 -15.47 -1.96
N SER A 288 10.35 -14.26 -1.64
CA SER A 288 11.22 -14.01 -0.48
C SER A 288 10.55 -14.39 0.83
N LEU A 289 9.25 -14.15 1.01
CA LEU A 289 8.50 -14.62 2.18
C LEU A 289 8.58 -16.14 2.32
N ALA A 290 8.40 -16.87 1.21
CA ALA A 290 8.56 -18.32 1.17
C ALA A 290 10.02 -18.74 1.48
N GLY A 291 11.00 -18.10 0.84
CA GLY A 291 12.43 -18.40 0.99
C GLY A 291 13.01 -18.03 2.35
N LEU A 292 12.37 -17.13 3.10
CA LEU A 292 12.71 -16.83 4.49
C LEU A 292 11.90 -17.68 5.48
N THR A 293 11.06 -18.61 5.01
CA THR A 293 10.22 -19.50 5.81
C THR A 293 9.28 -18.77 6.78
N ILE A 294 8.84 -17.58 6.38
CA ILE A 294 7.82 -16.82 7.09
C ILE A 294 6.48 -17.45 6.73
N ASN A 295 5.87 -18.15 7.68
CA ASN A 295 4.69 -18.98 7.41
C ASN A 295 3.62 -18.90 8.51
N ARG A 296 3.78 -18.01 9.49
CA ARG A 296 2.84 -17.82 10.59
C ARG A 296 2.81 -16.38 11.08
N PRO A 297 1.67 -15.91 11.62
CA PRO A 297 1.60 -14.61 12.30
C PRO A 297 2.62 -14.48 13.43
N GLY A 298 3.27 -13.32 13.48
CA GLY A 298 4.33 -12.97 14.44
C GLY A 298 5.75 -13.15 13.92
N ASP A 299 5.95 -13.78 12.77
CA ASP A 299 7.23 -13.75 12.07
C ASP A 299 7.30 -12.49 11.19
N LEU A 300 8.39 -11.73 11.27
CA LEU A 300 8.68 -10.58 10.40
C LEU A 300 9.99 -10.79 9.64
N ALA A 301 10.07 -10.23 8.45
CA ALA A 301 11.33 -9.99 7.77
C ALA A 301 11.56 -8.50 7.58
N ILE A 302 12.83 -8.12 7.64
CA ILE A 302 13.31 -6.78 7.30
C ILE A 302 14.37 -6.97 6.21
N SER A 303 14.02 -6.62 4.99
CA SER A 303 14.96 -6.54 3.87
C SER A 303 15.60 -5.16 3.86
N LEU A 304 16.92 -5.11 4.06
CA LEU A 304 17.70 -3.87 4.14
C LEU A 304 18.52 -3.69 2.85
N GLY A 305 17.97 -2.94 1.89
CA GLY A 305 18.54 -2.74 0.56
C GLY A 305 18.52 -1.28 0.13
N THR A 306 18.58 -1.03 -1.19
CA THR A 306 18.42 0.31 -1.77
C THR A 306 17.17 1.00 -1.24
N SER A 307 16.06 0.26 -1.28
CA SER A 307 14.87 0.49 -0.44
C SER A 307 14.85 -0.55 0.68
N ASP A 308 14.32 -0.17 1.83
CA ASP A 308 14.05 -1.13 2.90
C ASP A 308 12.60 -1.62 2.79
N THR A 309 12.34 -2.86 3.20
CA THR A 309 10.98 -3.42 3.22
C THR A 309 10.78 -4.28 4.45
N VAL A 310 9.71 -4.01 5.19
CA VAL A 310 9.22 -4.88 6.27
C VAL A 310 8.09 -5.71 5.72
N PHE A 311 8.15 -7.03 5.87
CA PHE A 311 7.03 -7.88 5.53
C PHE A 311 6.76 -8.94 6.60
N GLY A 312 5.48 -9.29 6.73
CA GLY A 312 4.99 -10.21 7.73
C GLY A 312 3.67 -10.84 7.31
N ILE A 313 3.14 -11.74 8.14
CA ILE A 313 1.85 -12.40 7.90
C ILE A 313 0.80 -11.87 8.87
N THR A 314 -0.39 -11.63 8.33
CA THR A 314 -1.59 -11.28 9.08
C THR A 314 -2.76 -12.16 8.68
N ILE A 315 -3.71 -12.35 9.59
CA ILE A 315 -5.03 -12.90 9.30
C ILE A 315 -6.07 -11.79 9.10
N ASP A 316 -5.75 -10.56 9.54
CA ASP A 316 -6.61 -9.41 9.34
C ASP A 316 -6.41 -8.86 7.93
N HIS A 317 -7.50 -8.82 7.18
CA HIS A 317 -7.52 -8.33 5.81
C HIS A 317 -7.90 -6.85 5.74
N THR A 318 -7.97 -6.12 6.86
CA THR A 318 -8.41 -4.72 6.92
C THR A 318 -7.30 -3.78 6.44
N PRO A 319 -7.30 -3.35 5.17
CA PRO A 319 -6.23 -2.54 4.61
C PRO A 319 -6.39 -1.09 5.06
N SER A 320 -5.28 -0.36 5.14
CA SER A 320 -5.28 1.06 5.49
C SER A 320 -4.76 1.91 4.33
N LEU A 321 -4.54 3.21 4.53
CA LEU A 321 -3.88 4.06 3.53
C LEU A 321 -2.36 3.83 3.43
N GLU A 322 -1.83 2.96 4.29
CA GLU A 322 -0.42 2.62 4.39
C GLU A 322 -0.22 1.15 4.05
N GLY A 323 1.00 0.80 3.64
CA GLY A 323 1.35 -0.58 3.36
C GLY A 323 0.57 -1.19 2.20
N ASN A 324 0.79 -2.49 2.00
CA ASN A 324 0.16 -3.28 0.95
C ASN A 324 -0.22 -4.64 1.53
N VAL A 325 -1.47 -5.06 1.34
CA VAL A 325 -2.00 -6.34 1.80
C VAL A 325 -2.22 -7.25 0.61
N PHE A 326 -1.43 -8.32 0.49
CA PHE A 326 -1.55 -9.29 -0.59
C PHE A 326 -1.99 -10.64 -0.02
N PRO A 327 -2.75 -11.46 -0.76
CA PRO A 327 -2.95 -12.86 -0.39
C PRO A 327 -1.60 -13.54 -0.12
N ASN A 328 -1.52 -14.40 0.87
CA ASN A 328 -0.26 -15.04 1.21
C ASN A 328 0.10 -16.13 0.18
N PRO A 329 1.33 -16.12 -0.40
CA PRO A 329 1.73 -17.08 -1.42
C PRO A 329 1.95 -18.51 -0.90
N VAL A 330 2.03 -18.69 0.43
CA VAL A 330 2.31 -19.99 1.06
C VAL A 330 1.21 -20.49 1.99
N ASP A 331 0.14 -19.70 2.18
CA ASP A 331 -1.01 -20.05 3.01
C ASP A 331 -2.29 -19.38 2.46
N PRO A 332 -3.19 -20.15 1.84
CA PRO A 332 -4.45 -19.65 1.30
C PRO A 332 -5.39 -19.02 2.33
N GLU A 333 -5.17 -19.13 3.63
CA GLU A 333 -6.08 -18.54 4.63
C GLU A 333 -5.58 -17.21 5.20
N SER A 334 -4.37 -16.78 4.84
CA SER A 334 -3.76 -15.56 5.38
C SER A 334 -3.32 -14.58 4.30
N TYR A 335 -2.80 -13.44 4.76
CA TYR A 335 -2.30 -12.35 3.93
C TYR A 335 -0.86 -12.04 4.32
N MET A 336 -0.08 -11.62 3.33
CA MET A 336 1.20 -10.96 3.56
C MET A 336 1.01 -9.45 3.54
N VAL A 337 1.71 -8.77 4.44
CA VAL A 337 1.75 -7.31 4.49
C VAL A 337 3.14 -6.85 4.11
N MET A 338 3.22 -5.76 3.35
CA MET A 338 4.48 -5.12 3.00
C MET A 338 4.46 -3.63 3.29
N LEU A 339 5.45 -3.17 4.05
CA LEU A 339 5.74 -1.77 4.33
C LEU A 339 7.03 -1.40 3.61
N CYS A 340 6.94 -0.51 2.63
CA CYS A 340 8.06 -0.18 1.76
C CYS A 340 8.59 1.22 2.09
N TYR A 341 9.92 1.33 2.21
CA TYR A 341 10.63 2.58 2.50
C TYR A 341 11.63 2.85 1.38
N LYS A 342 11.48 3.98 0.71
CA LYS A 342 12.35 4.39 -0.40
C LYS A 342 13.77 4.68 0.08
N ASN A 343 13.90 5.30 1.26
CA ASN A 343 15.17 5.79 1.79
C ASN A 343 15.89 4.74 2.66
N GLY A 344 16.46 3.72 2.04
CA GLY A 344 17.20 2.63 2.71
C GLY A 344 18.72 2.84 2.75
N SER A 345 19.46 2.00 2.01
CA SER A 345 20.93 1.94 2.06
C SER A 345 21.61 3.21 1.56
N LEU A 346 21.10 3.85 0.52
CA LEU A 346 21.69 5.07 -0.04
C LEU A 346 21.67 6.23 0.96
N THR A 347 20.67 6.28 1.83
CA THR A 347 20.60 7.25 2.93
C THR A 347 21.62 6.92 4.03
N ARG A 348 21.79 5.62 4.35
CA ARG A 348 22.84 5.18 5.29
C ARG A 348 24.25 5.46 4.78
N GLU A 349 24.50 5.21 3.50
CA GLU A 349 25.77 5.52 2.83
C GLU A 349 26.06 7.02 2.81
N ASP A 350 25.04 7.85 2.56
CA ASP A 350 25.17 9.30 2.56
C ASP A 350 25.62 9.84 3.94
N ILE A 351 24.97 9.39 5.00
CA ILE A 351 25.34 9.75 6.38
C ILE A 351 26.71 9.17 6.75
N ARG A 352 27.02 7.93 6.36
CA ARG A 352 28.37 7.35 6.54
C ARG A 352 29.43 8.23 5.87
N ASP A 353 29.17 8.70 4.67
CA ASP A 353 30.14 9.50 3.91
C ASP A 353 30.37 10.88 4.53
N ARG A 354 29.32 11.49 5.11
CA ARG A 354 29.41 12.79 5.80
C ARG A 354 29.99 12.69 7.21
N CYS A 355 29.69 11.62 7.93
CA CYS A 355 29.93 11.53 9.37
C CYS A 355 30.99 10.51 9.77
N ALA A 356 31.43 9.61 8.89
CA ALA A 356 32.27 8.46 9.25
C ALA A 356 33.34 8.14 8.20
N ASP A 357 33.90 9.15 7.54
CA ASP A 357 35.01 9.01 6.59
C ASP A 357 34.78 7.95 5.50
N LYS A 358 33.51 7.78 5.09
CA LYS A 358 33.08 6.76 4.11
C LYS A 358 33.36 5.31 4.55
N SER A 359 33.58 5.08 5.85
CA SER A 359 33.92 3.78 6.44
C SER A 359 32.76 3.21 7.26
N TRP A 360 32.34 2.00 6.92
CA TRP A 360 31.36 1.27 7.73
C TRP A 360 31.90 0.89 9.12
N ASP A 361 33.22 0.73 9.28
CA ASP A 361 33.81 0.42 10.57
C ASP A 361 33.76 1.62 11.52
N VAL A 362 34.08 2.83 11.00
CA VAL A 362 33.93 4.08 11.75
C VAL A 362 32.45 4.35 12.05
N PHE A 363 31.56 4.10 11.09
CA PHE A 363 30.11 4.20 11.29
C PHE A 363 29.64 3.30 12.44
N ASN A 364 30.13 2.06 12.49
CA ASN A 364 29.81 1.10 13.53
C ASN A 364 30.37 1.50 14.89
N GLN A 365 31.57 2.09 14.93
CA GLN A 365 32.15 2.62 16.16
C GLN A 365 31.32 3.78 16.71
N TYR A 366 30.95 4.73 15.85
CA TYR A 366 30.12 5.88 16.22
C TYR A 366 28.71 5.48 16.65
N LEU A 367 28.09 4.50 15.96
CA LEU A 367 26.80 3.93 16.38
C LEU A 367 26.84 3.32 17.77
N LYS A 368 27.96 2.70 18.16
CA LYS A 368 28.19 2.12 19.50
C LYS A 368 28.55 3.17 20.56
N GLN A 369 29.15 4.29 20.15
CA GLN A 369 29.55 5.37 21.04
C GLN A 369 28.34 6.18 21.54
N ALA A 370 27.35 6.40 20.67
CA ALA A 370 26.09 7.02 21.06
C ALA A 370 25.22 6.01 21.83
N PRO A 371 24.69 6.36 23.02
CA PRO A 371 23.89 5.43 23.80
C PRO A 371 22.53 5.12 23.13
N PRO A 372 21.87 4.01 23.53
CA PRO A 372 20.45 3.75 23.28
C PRO A 372 19.59 5.02 23.51
N LEU A 373 18.57 5.26 22.66
CA LEU A 373 17.69 6.45 22.69
C LEU A 373 18.37 7.77 22.30
N ASN A 374 19.68 7.76 22.04
CA ASN A 374 20.46 8.90 21.54
C ASN A 374 20.34 10.18 22.38
N GLY A 375 20.11 10.05 23.69
CA GLY A 375 19.87 11.20 24.58
C GLY A 375 18.66 12.06 24.18
N GLY A 376 17.65 11.47 23.52
CA GLY A 376 16.47 12.17 23.04
C GLY A 376 16.63 12.86 21.68
N LYS A 377 17.76 12.65 20.97
CA LYS A 377 17.95 13.15 19.60
C LYS A 377 17.30 12.20 18.57
N LEU A 378 16.30 12.70 17.86
CA LEU A 378 15.56 12.00 16.82
C LEU A 378 15.84 12.57 15.44
N GLY A 379 15.85 11.71 14.41
CA GLY A 379 16.05 12.14 13.03
C GLY A 379 15.14 11.42 12.02
N PHE A 380 14.78 12.15 10.97
CA PHE A 380 13.99 11.71 9.83
C PHE A 380 14.77 12.06 8.56
N TYR A 381 15.20 11.04 7.81
CA TYR A 381 16.18 11.23 6.73
C TYR A 381 15.64 10.78 5.38
N TYR A 382 15.13 11.71 4.57
CA TYR A 382 14.56 11.45 3.26
C TYR A 382 15.39 12.11 2.15
N LYS A 383 16.23 11.32 1.47
CA LYS A 383 17.03 11.72 0.31
C LYS A 383 16.20 11.76 -0.98
N ASP A 384 15.22 10.88 -1.06
CA ASP A 384 14.17 10.81 -2.06
C ASP A 384 12.80 11.00 -1.40
N HIS A 385 11.77 11.31 -2.20
CA HIS A 385 10.38 11.29 -1.73
C HIS A 385 10.08 9.93 -1.09
N GLU A 386 9.65 9.95 0.17
CA GLU A 386 9.36 8.74 0.92
C GLU A 386 7.96 8.19 0.56
N ILE A 387 7.81 6.87 0.64
CA ILE A 387 6.55 6.15 0.43
C ILE A 387 5.78 6.11 1.75
N LEU A 388 6.46 5.75 2.84
CA LEU A 388 5.87 5.53 4.15
C LEU A 388 6.71 6.20 5.26
N PRO A 389 6.24 7.30 5.84
CA PRO A 389 5.08 8.11 5.41
C PRO A 389 5.34 8.86 4.08
N PRO A 390 4.30 9.38 3.40
CA PRO A 390 4.45 10.12 2.14
C PRO A 390 5.01 11.54 2.35
N LEU A 391 6.28 11.62 2.73
CA LEU A 391 7.02 12.86 2.98
C LEU A 391 7.91 13.25 1.80
N PRO A 392 8.10 14.56 1.54
CA PRO A 392 9.05 15.02 0.55
C PRO A 392 10.50 14.84 1.00
N ILE A 393 11.42 15.08 0.06
CA ILE A 393 12.86 15.12 0.33
C ILE A 393 13.14 16.15 1.44
N GLY A 394 13.89 15.73 2.45
CA GLY A 394 14.23 16.56 3.60
C GLY A 394 14.83 15.78 4.76
N TYR A 395 15.74 16.42 5.50
CA TYR A 395 16.24 15.93 6.78
C TYR A 395 15.64 16.76 7.90
N HIS A 396 14.99 16.10 8.84
CA HIS A 396 14.38 16.74 10.00
C HIS A 396 14.98 16.16 11.27
N ARG A 397 15.41 17.04 12.18
CA ARG A 397 16.06 16.66 13.43
C ARG A 397 15.33 17.28 14.60
N TYR A 398 15.21 16.50 15.67
CA TYR A 398 14.52 16.92 16.89
C TYR A 398 15.33 16.54 18.11
N THR A 399 15.26 17.37 19.14
CA THR A 399 15.72 17.03 20.50
C THR A 399 14.51 16.98 21.41
N LEU A 400 14.44 15.94 22.24
CA LEU A 400 13.39 15.76 23.23
C LEU A 400 13.89 16.20 24.61
N GLU A 401 13.51 17.40 25.02
CA GLU A 401 13.79 17.89 26.38
C GLU A 401 13.00 17.09 27.42
N ASN A 402 13.63 16.83 28.55
CA ASN A 402 13.10 16.03 29.68
C ASN A 402 12.77 14.57 29.36
N PHE A 403 13.14 14.05 28.18
CA PHE A 403 12.91 12.65 27.84
C PHE A 403 13.90 11.72 28.57
N LYS A 404 13.36 10.84 29.42
CA LYS A 404 14.12 9.80 30.13
C LYS A 404 13.72 8.38 29.72
N GLY A 405 12.71 8.24 28.85
CA GLY A 405 12.21 6.95 28.37
C GLY A 405 11.18 6.27 29.29
N ASP A 406 10.72 6.92 30.34
CA ASP A 406 9.75 6.39 31.31
C ASP A 406 8.34 7.02 31.19
N THR A 407 8.25 8.24 30.66
CA THR A 407 7.00 8.94 30.36
C THR A 407 7.16 9.93 29.19
N LEU A 408 6.04 10.33 28.59
CA LEU A 408 5.97 11.46 27.65
C LEU A 408 5.44 12.74 28.30
N ASP A 409 4.99 12.67 29.55
CA ASP A 409 4.47 13.84 30.26
C ASP A 409 5.57 14.88 30.49
N GLY A 410 5.34 16.11 30.01
CA GLY A 410 6.31 17.20 30.11
C GLY A 410 7.51 17.09 29.16
N VAL A 411 7.51 16.12 28.24
CA VAL A 411 8.49 16.05 27.15
C VAL A 411 8.15 17.09 26.10
N VAL A 412 9.13 17.92 25.76
CA VAL A 412 8.99 18.97 24.75
C VAL A 412 9.96 18.68 23.60
N GLU A 413 9.44 18.62 22.38
CA GLU A 413 10.24 18.49 21.17
C GLU A 413 10.70 19.86 20.64
N HIS A 414 11.98 19.96 20.28
CA HIS A 414 12.54 21.13 19.60
C HIS A 414 13.17 20.72 18.27
N GLU A 415 12.75 21.36 17.18
CA GLU A 415 13.36 21.17 15.86
C GLU A 415 14.77 21.77 15.86
N VAL A 416 15.74 20.98 15.42
CA VAL A 416 17.15 21.37 15.32
C VAL A 416 17.50 21.53 13.85
N LYS A 417 18.05 22.69 13.48
CA LYS A 417 18.42 22.99 12.10
C LYS A 417 19.81 22.46 11.73
N ASP A 418 20.74 22.52 12.68
CA ASP A 418 22.10 22.08 12.48
C ASP A 418 22.22 20.55 12.56
N ASP A 419 23.29 20.01 11.96
CA ASP A 419 23.62 18.60 12.07
C ASP A 419 24.03 18.26 13.52
N PHE A 420 23.71 17.05 13.99
CA PHE A 420 24.23 16.59 15.27
C PHE A 420 25.73 16.25 15.17
N ASP A 421 26.38 16.02 16.33
CA ASP A 421 27.71 15.40 16.34
C ASP A 421 27.68 14.03 15.63
N PRO A 422 28.78 13.59 14.98
CA PRO A 422 28.76 12.41 14.11
C PRO A 422 28.23 11.12 14.77
N PRO A 423 28.57 10.78 16.03
CA PRO A 423 27.95 9.65 16.73
C PRO A 423 26.43 9.78 16.85
N SER A 424 25.95 10.96 17.27
CA SER A 424 24.53 11.20 17.46
C SER A 424 23.76 11.25 16.14
N GLU A 425 24.36 11.76 15.07
CA GLU A 425 23.77 11.83 13.73
C GLU A 425 23.56 10.43 13.14
N ILE A 426 24.57 9.57 13.26
CA ILE A 426 24.50 8.16 12.84
C ILE A 426 23.45 7.39 13.63
N ARG A 427 23.40 7.59 14.95
CA ARG A 427 22.40 6.97 15.82
C ARG A 427 20.98 7.44 15.48
N ALA A 428 20.78 8.75 15.26
CA ALA A 428 19.50 9.33 14.88
C ALA A 428 18.98 8.75 13.56
N LEU A 429 19.86 8.54 12.58
CA LEU A 429 19.51 7.87 11.33
C LEU A 429 19.06 6.43 11.55
N VAL A 430 19.88 5.62 12.21
CA VAL A 430 19.64 4.18 12.36
C VAL A 430 18.42 3.92 13.23
N GLU A 431 18.30 4.59 14.38
CA GLU A 431 17.10 4.51 15.21
C GLU A 431 15.89 5.08 14.48
N GLY A 432 16.01 6.21 13.79
CA GLY A 432 14.90 6.83 13.06
C GLY A 432 14.27 5.90 12.03
N GLN A 433 15.09 5.20 11.24
CA GLN A 433 14.64 4.19 10.28
C GLN A 433 13.95 3.00 10.96
N ILE A 434 14.58 2.42 12.00
CA ILE A 434 14.06 1.21 12.67
C ILE A 434 12.81 1.52 13.50
N LEU A 435 12.76 2.68 14.16
CA LEU A 435 11.56 3.16 14.84
C LEU A 435 10.43 3.35 13.85
N SER A 436 10.68 3.92 12.67
CA SER A 436 9.67 4.00 11.60
C SER A 436 9.10 2.62 11.27
N MET A 437 9.97 1.66 10.99
CA MET A 437 9.58 0.26 10.72
C MET A 437 8.71 -0.33 11.82
N ARG A 438 9.10 -0.17 13.09
CA ARG A 438 8.33 -0.66 14.24
C ARG A 438 6.98 0.03 14.35
N CYS A 439 6.96 1.37 14.25
CA CYS A 439 5.73 2.16 14.38
C CYS A 439 4.67 1.75 13.36
N HIS A 440 5.07 1.67 12.08
CA HIS A 440 4.14 1.33 11.02
C HIS A 440 3.72 -0.15 11.07
N ALA A 441 4.61 -1.06 11.46
CA ALA A 441 4.26 -2.46 11.69
C ALA A 441 3.19 -2.59 12.79
N GLU A 442 3.38 -1.90 13.93
CA GLU A 442 2.42 -1.85 15.04
C GLU A 442 1.08 -1.24 14.61
N ARG A 443 1.11 -0.11 13.89
CA ARG A 443 -0.10 0.56 13.38
C ARG A 443 -0.88 -0.32 12.41
N PHE A 444 -0.18 -1.16 11.64
CA PHE A 444 -0.79 -2.12 10.73
C PHE A 444 -1.29 -3.40 11.42
N GLY A 445 -1.13 -3.52 12.74
CA GLY A 445 -1.60 -4.66 13.52
C GLY A 445 -0.64 -5.84 13.57
N MET A 446 0.63 -5.67 13.18
CA MET A 446 1.65 -6.70 13.40
C MET A 446 1.96 -6.84 14.90
N PRO A 447 2.23 -8.06 15.41
CA PRO A 447 2.57 -8.27 16.81
C PRO A 447 3.80 -7.48 17.24
N SER A 448 3.73 -6.87 18.43
CA SER A 448 4.85 -6.17 19.07
C SER A 448 4.97 -6.58 20.54
N PRO A 449 6.09 -7.21 20.95
CA PRO A 449 7.19 -7.62 20.08
C PRO A 449 6.79 -8.75 19.11
N PRO A 450 7.40 -8.84 17.93
CA PRO A 450 7.27 -10.01 17.07
C PRO A 450 7.93 -11.25 17.71
N LYS A 451 7.65 -12.45 17.18
CA LYS A 451 8.22 -13.72 17.67
C LYS A 451 9.64 -13.95 17.18
N ARG A 452 9.91 -13.60 15.92
CA ARG A 452 11.26 -13.58 15.33
C ARG A 452 11.31 -12.56 14.21
N ILE A 453 12.48 -11.95 14.03
CA ILE A 453 12.79 -11.09 12.90
C ILE A 453 13.86 -11.76 12.05
N ILE A 454 13.65 -11.84 10.74
CA ILE A 454 14.65 -12.33 9.78
C ILE A 454 15.15 -11.14 8.97
N ALA A 455 16.40 -10.75 9.17
CA ALA A 455 17.04 -9.70 8.41
C ALA A 455 17.69 -10.27 7.13
N THR A 456 17.51 -9.57 6.02
CA THR A 456 18.14 -9.88 4.73
C THR A 456 18.58 -8.59 4.02
N GLY A 457 19.20 -8.70 2.84
CA GLY A 457 19.74 -7.57 2.09
C GLY A 457 21.14 -7.15 2.56
N GLY A 458 21.73 -6.15 1.89
CA GLY A 458 23.14 -5.79 2.09
C GLY A 458 23.48 -5.38 3.52
N ALA A 459 22.61 -4.62 4.20
CA ALA A 459 22.88 -4.18 5.57
C ALA A 459 22.65 -5.29 6.62
N SER A 460 22.11 -6.45 6.24
CA SER A 460 22.00 -7.61 7.14
C SER A 460 23.36 -8.22 7.54
N ALA A 461 24.45 -7.82 6.87
CA ALA A 461 25.82 -8.14 7.29
C ALA A 461 26.31 -7.26 8.47
N ASN A 462 25.64 -6.15 8.78
CA ASN A 462 26.07 -5.21 9.80
C ASN A 462 25.45 -5.54 11.17
N HIS A 463 26.23 -6.23 12.02
CA HIS A 463 25.80 -6.64 13.35
C HIS A 463 25.33 -5.48 14.25
N SER A 464 25.91 -4.28 14.12
CA SER A 464 25.54 -3.12 14.96
C SER A 464 24.12 -2.63 14.63
N ILE A 465 23.75 -2.65 13.35
CA ILE A 465 22.39 -2.35 12.89
C ILE A 465 21.43 -3.45 13.38
N LEU A 466 21.79 -4.72 13.22
CA LEU A 466 20.94 -5.84 13.65
C LEU A 466 20.70 -5.87 15.16
N SER A 467 21.72 -5.52 15.96
CA SER A 467 21.58 -5.37 17.41
C SER A 467 20.63 -4.23 17.79
N THR A 468 20.67 -3.14 17.00
CA THR A 468 19.72 -2.02 17.18
C THR A 468 18.29 -2.44 16.82
N ILE A 469 18.10 -3.24 15.76
CA ILE A 469 16.79 -3.83 15.42
C ILE A 469 16.28 -4.69 16.58
N ALA A 470 17.11 -5.59 17.11
CA ALA A 470 16.73 -6.46 18.23
C ALA A 470 16.29 -5.67 19.46
N SER A 471 17.05 -4.60 19.79
CA SER A 471 16.77 -3.72 20.93
C SER A 471 15.49 -2.91 20.75
N ILE A 472 15.26 -2.36 19.54
CA ILE A 472 14.08 -1.53 19.27
C ILE A 472 12.82 -2.38 19.15
N PHE A 473 12.85 -3.52 18.47
CA PHE A 473 11.67 -4.38 18.33
C PHE A 473 11.43 -5.27 19.57
N GLY A 474 12.42 -5.43 20.44
CA GLY A 474 12.34 -6.37 21.57
C GLY A 474 12.24 -7.83 21.11
N CYS A 475 12.89 -8.17 20.00
CA CYS A 475 12.80 -9.48 19.39
C CYS A 475 14.16 -9.96 18.87
N ASN A 476 14.42 -11.27 18.97
CA ASN A 476 15.60 -11.89 18.37
C ASN A 476 15.64 -11.71 16.85
N VAL A 477 16.82 -11.40 16.34
CA VAL A 477 17.09 -11.19 14.91
C VAL A 477 17.95 -12.32 14.38
N TYR A 478 17.49 -12.89 13.28
CA TYR A 478 18.13 -13.98 12.55
C TYR A 478 18.54 -13.51 11.16
N THR A 479 19.53 -14.17 10.56
CA THR A 479 19.87 -14.02 9.14
C THR A 479 19.88 -15.37 8.45
N VAL A 480 19.70 -15.35 7.14
CA VAL A 480 19.81 -16.54 6.28
C VAL A 480 21.20 -16.60 5.64
N GLN A 481 21.67 -17.81 5.33
CA GLN A 481 23.02 -18.00 4.79
C GLN A 481 23.26 -17.36 3.41
N ARG A 482 22.20 -17.13 2.61
CA ARG A 482 22.30 -16.53 1.28
C ARG A 482 21.29 -15.40 1.09
N PRO A 483 21.67 -14.33 0.37
CA PRO A 483 20.79 -13.19 0.12
C PRO A 483 19.70 -13.47 -0.93
N ASP A 484 19.83 -14.52 -1.74
CA ASP A 484 18.94 -14.84 -2.88
C ASP A 484 17.62 -15.51 -2.46
N SER A 485 16.90 -14.86 -1.54
CA SER A 485 15.65 -15.39 -0.97
C SER A 485 14.55 -15.61 -2.01
N ALA A 486 14.46 -14.79 -3.07
CA ALA A 486 13.42 -14.90 -4.08
C ALA A 486 13.57 -16.15 -4.97
N SER A 487 14.73 -16.40 -5.57
CA SER A 487 14.94 -17.60 -6.40
C SER A 487 14.91 -18.89 -5.57
N ALA A 488 15.45 -18.86 -4.35
CA ALA A 488 15.38 -20.00 -3.42
C ALA A 488 13.93 -20.27 -2.96
N GLY A 489 13.17 -19.22 -2.65
CA GLY A 489 11.75 -19.32 -2.30
C GLY A 489 10.88 -19.78 -3.46
N ALA A 490 11.19 -19.37 -4.70
CA ALA A 490 10.57 -19.92 -5.89
C ALA A 490 10.85 -21.42 -6.05
N ALA A 491 12.09 -21.87 -5.81
CA ALA A 491 12.42 -23.29 -5.88
C ALA A 491 11.70 -24.09 -4.78
N LEU A 492 11.54 -23.50 -3.58
CA LEU A 492 10.75 -24.07 -2.51
C LEU A 492 9.26 -24.17 -2.88
N ARG A 493 8.71 -23.14 -3.52
CA ARG A 493 7.33 -23.12 -4.03
C ARG A 493 7.13 -24.11 -5.18
N ALA A 494 8.15 -24.36 -6.00
CA ALA A 494 8.10 -25.43 -7.00
C ALA A 494 7.94 -26.80 -6.33
N ALA A 495 8.74 -27.08 -5.28
CA ALA A 495 8.60 -28.32 -4.50
C ALA A 495 7.25 -28.43 -3.79
N HIS A 496 6.78 -27.32 -3.24
CA HIS A 496 5.49 -27.23 -2.54
C HIS A 496 4.31 -27.42 -3.46
N GLY A 497 4.28 -26.74 -4.61
CA GLY A 497 3.23 -26.87 -5.60
C GLY A 497 3.18 -28.28 -6.20
N TRP A 498 4.34 -28.90 -6.44
CA TRP A 498 4.42 -30.32 -6.81
C TRP A 498 3.74 -31.22 -5.77
N LEU A 499 4.04 -30.99 -4.48
CA LEU A 499 3.45 -31.76 -3.39
C LEU A 499 1.94 -31.52 -3.25
N CYS A 500 1.48 -30.28 -3.40
CA CYS A 500 0.05 -29.94 -3.40
C CYS A 500 -0.68 -30.65 -4.54
N ASN A 501 -0.11 -30.60 -5.75
CA ASN A 501 -0.66 -31.29 -6.91
C ASN A 501 -0.74 -32.81 -6.71
N ASN A 502 0.33 -33.43 -6.19
CA ASN A 502 0.36 -34.86 -5.91
C ASN A 502 -0.69 -35.29 -4.86
N ASN A 503 -0.95 -34.43 -3.87
CA ASN A 503 -1.95 -34.69 -2.83
C ASN A 503 -3.38 -34.27 -3.21
N GLY A 504 -3.58 -33.69 -4.41
CA GLY A 504 -4.88 -33.23 -4.88
C GLY A 504 -5.43 -32.00 -4.16
N GLY A 505 -4.59 -31.24 -3.46
CA GLY A 505 -5.00 -30.04 -2.72
C GLY A 505 -3.85 -29.38 -1.95
N PHE A 506 -4.13 -28.20 -1.40
CA PHE A 506 -3.16 -27.46 -0.59
C PHE A 506 -2.68 -28.29 0.61
N VAL A 507 -1.37 -28.30 0.83
CA VAL A 507 -0.74 -28.77 2.08
C VAL A 507 0.06 -27.64 2.71
N PRO A 508 0.14 -27.53 4.06
CA PRO A 508 0.95 -26.50 4.69
C PRO A 508 2.42 -26.58 4.26
N ILE A 509 2.97 -25.47 3.75
CA ILE A 509 4.37 -25.42 3.26
C ILE A 509 5.39 -25.85 4.33
N SER A 510 5.06 -25.60 5.61
CA SER A 510 5.88 -25.92 6.77
C SER A 510 6.16 -27.40 6.93
N TRP A 511 5.30 -28.27 6.38
CA TRP A 511 5.49 -29.72 6.44
C TRP A 511 6.71 -30.18 5.66
N MET A 512 7.14 -29.45 4.63
CA MET A 512 8.29 -29.83 3.82
C MET A 512 9.62 -29.78 4.58
N TYR A 513 9.72 -28.98 5.64
CA TYR A 513 10.93 -28.78 6.44
C TYR A 513 10.71 -28.95 7.95
N LYS A 514 9.56 -29.52 8.34
CA LYS A 514 9.27 -29.86 9.74
C LYS A 514 10.38 -30.73 10.32
N ASP A 515 10.89 -30.34 11.49
CA ASP A 515 11.96 -31.03 12.24
C ASP A 515 13.32 -31.18 11.52
N LYS A 516 13.48 -30.55 10.34
CA LYS A 516 14.72 -30.58 9.56
C LYS A 516 15.15 -29.24 8.97
N LEU A 517 14.46 -28.14 9.32
CA LEU A 517 14.73 -26.79 8.77
C LEU A 517 16.22 -26.41 8.83
N GLU A 518 16.88 -26.64 9.97
CA GLU A 518 18.31 -26.37 10.16
C GLU A 518 19.25 -27.18 9.26
N LYS A 519 18.76 -28.28 8.66
CA LYS A 519 19.51 -29.13 7.71
C LYS A 519 19.22 -28.77 6.25
N THR A 520 18.31 -27.82 6.01
CA THR A 520 17.96 -27.34 4.66
C THR A 520 18.71 -26.05 4.33
N ALA A 521 18.59 -25.57 3.09
CA ALA A 521 19.10 -24.25 2.71
C ALA A 521 18.37 -23.07 3.39
N PHE A 522 17.28 -23.34 4.11
CA PHE A 522 16.38 -22.34 4.70
C PHE A 522 16.57 -22.18 6.23
N GLY A 523 17.56 -22.85 6.81
CA GLY A 523 17.96 -22.62 8.20
C GLY A 523 18.38 -21.18 8.45
N CYS A 524 18.04 -20.65 9.62
CA CYS A 524 18.32 -19.27 10.01
C CYS A 524 19.31 -19.25 11.16
N LYS A 525 20.27 -18.33 11.14
CA LYS A 525 21.25 -18.15 12.21
C LYS A 525 20.83 -16.99 13.10
N LEU A 526 20.75 -17.22 14.42
CA LEU A 526 20.59 -16.14 15.40
C LEU A 526 21.84 -15.25 15.35
N VAL A 527 21.64 -13.93 15.16
CA VAL A 527 22.75 -12.96 15.05
C VAL A 527 22.65 -11.83 16.04
N ALA A 528 21.46 -11.51 16.56
CA ALA A 528 21.31 -10.56 17.66
C ALA A 528 20.13 -10.97 18.54
N THR A 529 20.30 -10.79 19.86
CA THR A 529 19.28 -11.09 20.87
C THR A 529 18.69 -9.81 21.42
N ALA A 530 17.40 -9.84 21.73
CA ALA A 530 16.79 -8.78 22.53
C ALA A 530 17.21 -8.92 23.99
N GLU A 531 17.18 -7.81 24.74
CA GLU A 531 17.42 -7.82 26.18
C GLU A 531 16.29 -8.57 26.92
N GLU A 532 16.65 -9.35 27.94
CA GLU A 532 15.70 -10.23 28.65
C GLU A 532 14.75 -9.48 29.60
N ASP A 533 15.19 -8.36 30.19
CA ASP A 533 14.40 -7.58 31.16
C ASP A 533 13.34 -6.67 30.51
N GLY A 534 13.45 -6.43 29.20
CA GLY A 534 12.55 -5.59 28.42
C GLY A 534 12.59 -4.09 28.77
N GLU A 535 13.51 -3.63 29.63
CA GLU A 535 13.53 -2.23 30.10
C GLU A 535 13.76 -1.27 28.92
N LEU A 536 14.76 -1.58 28.09
CA LEU A 536 15.07 -0.75 26.93
C LEU A 536 13.96 -0.77 25.87
N VAL A 537 13.31 -1.92 25.66
CA VAL A 537 12.19 -2.08 24.73
C VAL A 537 11.01 -1.20 25.15
N ALA A 538 10.75 -1.11 26.45
CA ALA A 538 9.72 -0.23 27.01
C ALA A 538 10.07 1.25 26.79
N LYS A 539 11.34 1.65 26.98
CA LYS A 539 11.80 3.02 26.68
C LYS A 539 11.64 3.37 25.20
N TYR A 540 11.98 2.45 24.30
CA TYR A 540 11.73 2.62 22.87
C TYR A 540 10.25 2.72 22.53
N ALA A 541 9.35 2.08 23.28
CA ALA A 541 7.90 2.19 23.04
C ALA A 541 7.39 3.63 23.26
N PHE A 542 7.94 4.36 24.24
CA PHE A 542 7.64 5.79 24.39
C PHE A 542 8.22 6.62 23.24
N LEU A 543 9.45 6.29 22.80
CA LEU A 543 10.09 6.98 21.69
C LEU A 543 9.36 6.75 20.35
N VAL A 544 8.84 5.54 20.12
CA VAL A 544 7.93 5.19 19.01
C VAL A 544 6.73 6.13 18.99
N ARG A 545 6.01 6.26 20.12
CA ARG A 545 4.85 7.16 20.22
C ARG A 545 5.20 8.61 19.91
N LYS A 546 6.28 9.13 20.50
CA LYS A 546 6.70 10.52 20.28
C LYS A 546 7.16 10.75 18.84
N ARG A 547 7.88 9.80 18.25
CA ARG A 547 8.25 9.84 16.83
C ARG A 547 7.01 9.93 15.95
N MET A 548 5.95 9.17 16.24
CA MET A 548 4.70 9.20 15.47
C MET A 548 3.97 10.52 15.57
N GLU A 549 3.96 11.17 16.74
CA GLU A 549 3.43 12.52 16.88
C GLU A 549 4.14 13.51 15.95
N ILE A 550 5.48 13.52 15.98
CA ILE A 550 6.31 14.38 15.13
C ILE A 550 6.13 14.04 13.64
N GLU A 551 6.08 12.74 13.30
CA GLU A 551 5.85 12.29 11.93
C GLU A 551 4.50 12.79 11.40
N ASN A 552 3.43 12.67 12.19
CA ASN A 552 2.11 13.16 11.81
C ASN A 552 2.11 14.68 11.59
N GLN A 553 2.81 15.44 12.43
CA GLN A 553 2.99 16.89 12.23
C GLN A 553 3.76 17.19 10.92
N LEU A 554 4.84 16.45 10.63
CA LEU A 554 5.58 16.58 9.38
C LEU A 554 4.70 16.25 8.17
N VAL A 555 3.87 15.21 8.24
CA VAL A 555 2.94 14.83 7.17
C VAL A 555 1.86 15.89 6.98
N GLN A 556 1.35 16.50 8.05
CA GLN A 556 0.41 17.62 7.94
C GLN A 556 1.05 18.88 7.34
N LYS A 557 2.31 19.17 7.72
CA LYS A 557 3.05 20.37 7.29
C LYS A 557 3.57 20.26 5.85
N PHE A 558 4.11 19.10 5.49
CA PHE A 558 4.87 18.88 4.25
C PHE A 558 4.40 17.69 3.43
N GLY A 559 3.70 16.75 4.07
CA GLY A 559 3.23 15.55 3.38
C GLY A 559 2.38 15.95 2.19
N ARG A 560 2.36 15.08 1.18
CA ARG A 560 1.43 15.19 0.05
C ARG A 560 0.01 14.90 0.55
N LEU A 561 -0.50 15.71 1.48
CA LEU A 561 -1.94 15.87 1.61
C LEU A 561 -2.39 16.39 0.25
N MET A 562 -3.15 15.54 -0.44
CA MET A 562 -4.04 15.98 -1.50
C MET A 562 -4.73 17.23 -0.97
N ASN A 563 -4.34 18.40 -1.47
CA ASN A 563 -5.04 19.65 -1.20
C ASN A 563 -6.47 19.44 -1.70
N LEU A 564 -7.37 19.08 -0.78
CA LEU A 564 -8.82 19.18 -0.92
C LEU A 564 -9.28 20.65 -1.04
N ASN A 565 -8.35 21.60 -1.01
CA ASN A 565 -8.58 22.97 -1.43
C ASN A 565 -8.36 23.11 -2.94
N HIS A 566 -9.32 22.65 -3.73
CA HIS A 566 -9.56 23.35 -4.98
C HIS A 566 -10.13 24.72 -4.62
N ALA A 567 -9.33 25.76 -4.88
CA ALA A 567 -9.88 27.06 -5.21
C ALA A 567 -10.90 26.82 -6.33
N SER A 568 -12.17 26.86 -5.97
CA SER A 568 -13.25 26.89 -6.93
C SER A 568 -13.14 28.23 -7.64
N THR A 569 -12.36 28.29 -8.72
CA THR A 569 -12.48 29.37 -9.70
C THR A 569 -13.84 29.14 -10.36
N LEU A 570 -14.86 29.67 -9.72
CA LEU A 570 -16.20 29.79 -10.26
C LEU A 570 -16.09 30.74 -11.46
N VAL A 571 -15.91 30.18 -12.66
CA VAL A 571 -16.10 30.93 -13.90
C VAL A 571 -17.59 31.20 -14.00
N ILE A 572 -18.03 32.32 -13.42
CA ILE A 572 -19.36 32.87 -13.68
C ILE A 572 -19.34 33.34 -15.14
N VAL A 573 -19.82 32.49 -16.05
CA VAL A 573 -20.18 32.92 -17.40
C VAL A 573 -21.40 33.82 -17.27
N TRP A 574 -21.18 35.12 -17.23
CA TRP A 574 -22.26 36.11 -17.28
C TRP A 574 -22.84 36.10 -18.69
N ARG A 575 -23.92 35.34 -18.92
CA ARG A 575 -24.77 35.50 -20.11
C ARG A 575 -25.63 36.74 -19.90
N GLY A 576 -25.11 37.89 -20.28
CA GLY A 576 -25.92 39.08 -20.50
C GLY A 576 -26.89 38.83 -21.65
N SER A 577 -28.19 38.84 -21.37
CA SER A 577 -29.23 38.93 -22.40
C SER A 577 -29.12 40.29 -23.09
N ILE A 578 -28.61 40.32 -24.32
CA ILE A 578 -28.74 41.49 -25.19
C ILE A 578 -30.06 41.35 -25.94
N GLY A 579 -30.94 42.33 -25.70
CA GLY A 579 -32.19 42.52 -26.38
C GLY A 579 -32.01 42.90 -27.86
N SER A 580 -33.08 42.64 -28.60
CA SER A 580 -33.33 42.90 -30.00
C SER A 580 -33.08 44.33 -30.49
N GLY A 581 -32.60 44.42 -31.73
CA GLY A 581 -32.49 45.63 -32.58
C GLY A 581 -31.12 45.63 -33.27
N GLY A 582 -30.95 45.51 -34.57
CA GLY A 582 -31.66 46.13 -35.68
C GLY A 582 -30.63 46.97 -36.45
N GLU A 583 -30.50 46.73 -37.75
CA GLU A 583 -29.86 47.60 -38.78
C GLU A 583 -28.32 47.54 -39.02
N ASP A 584 -27.98 46.92 -40.15
CA ASP A 584 -27.39 47.51 -41.37
C ASP A 584 -25.95 48.10 -41.48
N PHE A 585 -25.29 47.64 -42.56
CA PHE A 585 -24.32 48.28 -43.48
C PHE A 585 -22.79 48.40 -43.20
N ARG A 586 -22.05 47.68 -44.07
CA ARG A 586 -20.98 48.12 -45.01
C ARG A 586 -19.75 48.95 -44.55
N SER A 587 -18.58 48.32 -44.78
CA SER A 587 -17.45 48.78 -45.63
C SER A 587 -16.30 49.66 -45.09
N ILE A 588 -15.09 49.24 -45.49
CA ILE A 588 -13.88 49.99 -45.91
C ILE A 588 -12.87 50.55 -44.86
N ARG A 589 -11.68 49.94 -44.95
CA ARG A 589 -10.27 50.43 -44.93
C ARG A 589 -9.79 51.61 -44.04
N SER A 590 -8.63 51.31 -43.44
CA SER A 590 -7.37 52.10 -43.32
C SER A 590 -7.36 53.46 -42.60
N GLY A 591 -6.45 53.58 -41.63
CA GLY A 591 -5.91 54.86 -41.15
C GLY A 591 -5.32 54.74 -39.75
N GLY A 592 -4.01 54.95 -39.62
CA GLY A 592 -3.32 54.95 -38.33
C GLY A 592 -3.56 56.22 -37.50
N GLY A 593 -3.20 56.16 -36.21
CA GLY A 593 -3.12 57.35 -35.36
C GLY A 593 -3.56 57.15 -33.90
N VAL A 594 -2.66 56.60 -33.09
CA VAL A 594 -2.39 56.81 -31.65
C VAL A 594 -3.48 57.42 -30.74
N ALA A 595 -3.90 56.68 -29.70
CA ALA A 595 -4.14 57.21 -28.35
C ALA A 595 -4.22 56.09 -27.29
N SER A 596 -3.18 56.02 -26.45
CA SER A 596 -3.19 55.79 -25.00
C SER A 596 -4.13 54.72 -24.39
N LEU A 597 -3.56 53.53 -24.14
CA LEU A 597 -4.08 52.56 -23.17
C LEU A 597 -3.28 52.64 -21.87
N VAL A 598 -3.98 53.00 -20.80
CA VAL A 598 -3.53 52.93 -19.41
C VAL A 598 -3.35 51.46 -19.04
N ASN A 599 -2.10 51.08 -18.79
CA ASN A 599 -1.72 49.79 -18.22
C ASN A 599 -1.90 49.85 -16.70
N ILE A 600 -2.86 49.11 -16.14
CA ILE A 600 -2.92 48.84 -14.70
C ILE A 600 -2.23 47.48 -14.46
N HIS A 601 -1.10 47.55 -13.78
CA HIS A 601 -0.30 46.43 -13.29
C HIS A 601 -1.05 45.60 -12.26
N TYR A 602 -0.97 44.27 -12.36
CA TYR A 602 -1.10 43.36 -11.22
C TYR A 602 0.29 42.86 -10.83
N ASN A 603 0.81 43.38 -9.71
CA ASN A 603 1.99 42.86 -9.03
C ASN A 603 1.67 41.49 -8.43
N THR A 604 2.39 40.46 -8.88
CA THR A 604 2.51 39.20 -8.13
C THR A 604 3.92 39.15 -7.56
N ILE A 605 4.02 39.24 -6.23
CA ILE A 605 5.27 39.18 -5.48
C ILE A 605 5.73 37.72 -5.44
N TYR A 606 6.82 37.40 -6.13
CA TYR A 606 7.58 36.18 -5.95
C TYR A 606 8.68 36.44 -4.91
N LEU A 607 8.67 35.67 -3.80
CA LEU A 607 9.80 35.57 -2.89
C LEU A 607 10.74 34.46 -3.41
N GLN A 608 11.87 34.86 -3.99
CA GLN A 608 13.02 33.99 -4.28
C GLN A 608 13.92 33.90 -3.04
N PRO A 609 14.53 32.74 -2.73
CA PRO A 609 15.78 32.68 -2.00
C PRO A 609 16.96 32.84 -2.98
N SER A 610 17.79 33.83 -2.73
CA SER A 610 19.05 34.14 -3.40
C SER A 610 20.17 33.16 -2.99
N VAL A 611 20.88 32.58 -3.96
CA VAL A 611 22.32 32.28 -3.84
C VAL A 611 22.98 32.49 -5.21
N ASP A 612 23.98 33.37 -5.22
CA ASP A 612 24.85 33.72 -6.35
C ASP A 612 25.86 32.61 -6.69
N MET A 613 26.19 32.46 -7.98
CA MET A 613 27.58 32.42 -8.52
C MET A 613 27.58 32.33 -10.07
N PRO A 614 28.65 32.80 -10.76
CA PRO A 614 28.53 33.47 -12.06
C PRO A 614 29.11 32.70 -13.27
N TYR A 615 28.68 33.17 -14.46
CA TYR A 615 29.38 33.23 -15.76
C TYR A 615 30.19 32.03 -16.27
N LEU A 616 29.77 31.52 -17.44
CA LEU A 616 30.65 31.30 -18.60
C LEU A 616 29.83 31.30 -19.91
N LEU A 617 30.07 32.34 -20.72
CA LEU A 617 29.82 32.39 -22.17
C LEU A 617 30.78 31.38 -22.84
N GLU A 618 30.41 30.65 -23.90
CA GLU A 618 30.53 31.12 -25.28
C GLU A 618 30.01 30.07 -26.29
N LYS A 619 29.53 30.62 -27.42
CA LYS A 619 29.56 30.15 -28.82
C LYS A 619 28.37 29.44 -29.47
N GLU A 620 27.86 30.19 -30.44
CA GLU A 620 26.88 29.97 -31.49
C GLU A 620 27.26 28.83 -32.45
N HIS A 621 26.25 28.20 -33.07
CA HIS A 621 26.06 28.32 -34.53
C HIS A 621 24.64 27.93 -34.98
N SER A 622 24.05 28.90 -35.68
CA SER A 622 23.03 28.93 -36.73
C SER A 622 22.51 27.62 -37.37
N GLY A 623 21.19 27.63 -37.63
CA GLY A 623 20.53 26.80 -38.64
C GLY A 623 19.03 27.14 -38.75
N HIS A 624 18.64 27.81 -39.83
CA HIS A 624 17.34 28.44 -40.07
C HIS A 624 16.16 27.47 -40.28
N MET A 625 15.00 27.93 -39.79
CA MET A 625 13.62 27.91 -40.35
C MET A 625 13.17 26.76 -41.27
N ASP A 626 12.03 26.15 -40.90
CA ASP A 626 10.84 26.16 -41.75
C ASP A 626 9.56 26.10 -40.89
N ALA A 627 8.63 27.01 -41.18
CA ALA A 627 7.30 27.09 -40.60
C ALA A 627 6.30 27.24 -41.75
N ILE A 628 5.19 26.48 -41.72
CA ILE A 628 3.82 26.87 -42.15
C ILE A 628 2.85 25.67 -41.91
N PRO A 629 1.54 25.92 -41.68
CA PRO A 629 0.74 25.26 -40.64
C PRO A 629 -0.39 24.37 -41.19
N CYS A 630 -1.01 23.54 -40.35
CA CYS A 630 -2.34 22.97 -40.62
C CYS A 630 -3.13 22.74 -39.33
N PHE A 631 -4.09 23.64 -39.07
CA PHE A 631 -5.24 23.42 -38.19
C PHE A 631 -6.15 22.33 -38.77
N LYS A 632 -6.53 21.32 -37.97
CA LYS A 632 -7.72 20.50 -38.23
C LYS A 632 -8.59 20.43 -36.97
N MET A 633 -9.82 20.93 -37.12
CA MET A 633 -10.91 20.86 -36.15
C MET A 633 -11.36 19.41 -35.94
N ILE A 634 -11.57 19.02 -34.68
CA ILE A 634 -12.36 17.84 -34.33
C ILE A 634 -13.71 18.32 -33.80
N ARG A 635 -14.79 17.94 -34.51
CA ARG A 635 -16.18 18.17 -34.12
C ARG A 635 -16.60 17.15 -33.05
N TRP A 636 -17.02 17.62 -31.89
CA TRP A 636 -17.79 16.82 -30.93
C TRP A 636 -19.29 16.87 -31.31
N ARG A 637 -19.93 15.70 -31.43
CA ARG A 637 -21.37 15.55 -31.64
C ARG A 637 -21.96 14.95 -30.36
N ILE A 638 -22.64 15.76 -29.55
CA ILE A 638 -23.44 15.29 -28.41
C ILE A 638 -24.89 15.22 -28.90
N SER A 639 -25.48 14.03 -28.88
CA SER A 639 -26.91 13.82 -29.14
C SER A 639 -27.64 13.73 -27.81
N TYR A 640 -28.55 14.67 -27.56
CA TYR A 640 -29.48 14.64 -26.43
C TYR A 640 -30.69 13.77 -26.78
N ILE A 641 -31.04 12.82 -25.92
CA ILE A 641 -32.38 12.19 -25.88
C ILE A 641 -33.13 12.84 -24.71
N CYS A 642 -34.20 13.57 -25.03
CA CYS A 642 -35.17 14.11 -24.08
C CYS A 642 -36.44 13.26 -24.13
N TRP A 643 -36.98 12.90 -22.96
CA TRP A 643 -38.41 12.61 -22.78
C TRP A 643 -38.96 13.38 -21.57
N PRO A 644 -40.25 13.75 -21.56
CA PRO A 644 -40.69 15.00 -20.94
C PRO A 644 -41.34 14.81 -19.58
N PHE A 645 -41.03 15.69 -18.62
CA PHE A 645 -41.94 15.99 -17.52
C PHE A 645 -42.49 17.41 -17.67
N SER A 646 -43.81 17.47 -17.64
CA SER A 646 -44.64 18.64 -17.84
C SER A 646 -44.59 19.62 -16.66
N LYS A 647 -44.39 20.89 -17.00
CA LYS A 647 -44.85 22.12 -16.32
C LYS A 647 -45.46 21.96 -14.92
N THR A 648 -44.72 22.43 -13.92
CA THR A 648 -45.23 23.44 -12.97
C THR A 648 -44.08 24.34 -12.54
N SER A 649 -44.29 25.63 -12.70
CA SER A 649 -43.34 26.71 -12.40
C SER A 649 -43.28 26.97 -10.89
N LYS A 650 -42.14 26.64 -10.26
CA LYS A 650 -41.49 27.30 -9.11
C LYS A 650 -40.55 26.28 -8.46
N GLY A 651 -39.26 26.36 -8.76
CA GLY A 651 -38.25 25.51 -8.11
C GLY A 651 -37.00 25.30 -8.94
N LEU A 652 -36.19 26.36 -9.13
CA LEU A 652 -34.84 26.21 -9.71
C LEU A 652 -33.74 26.97 -8.95
N ASP A 653 -34.04 27.56 -7.79
CA ASP A 653 -33.02 28.18 -6.92
C ASP A 653 -32.71 27.38 -5.64
N LEU A 654 -33.26 26.16 -5.49
CA LEU A 654 -33.09 25.35 -4.27
C LEU A 654 -32.06 24.22 -4.37
N VAL A 655 -31.57 23.88 -5.57
CA VAL A 655 -30.69 22.72 -5.77
C VAL A 655 -29.22 23.03 -5.43
N ALA A 656 -28.76 24.29 -5.58
CA ALA A 656 -27.39 24.67 -5.25
C ALA A 656 -27.15 24.90 -3.75
N ILE A 657 -28.20 25.24 -2.99
CA ILE A 657 -28.12 25.43 -1.52
C ILE A 657 -28.28 24.09 -0.78
N CYS A 658 -28.93 23.09 -1.40
CA CYS A 658 -29.06 21.76 -0.80
C CYS A 658 -27.76 20.95 -0.81
N LEU A 659 -26.89 21.10 -1.82
CA LEU A 659 -25.63 20.32 -1.90
C LEU A 659 -24.55 20.80 -0.92
N SER A 660 -24.47 22.10 -0.65
CA SER A 660 -23.54 22.64 0.36
C SER A 660 -24.02 22.37 1.80
N LYS A 661 -25.33 22.35 2.03
CA LYS A 661 -25.90 21.93 3.32
C LYS A 661 -25.77 20.43 3.55
N TYR A 662 -25.87 19.59 2.52
CA TYR A 662 -25.71 18.13 2.67
C TYR A 662 -24.29 17.75 3.13
N TYR A 663 -23.27 18.44 2.62
CA TYR A 663 -21.87 18.19 2.96
C TYR A 663 -21.50 18.65 4.39
N ILE A 664 -22.06 19.77 4.83
CA ILE A 664 -21.88 20.29 6.20
C ILE A 664 -22.65 19.44 7.22
N VAL A 665 -23.84 18.93 6.85
CA VAL A 665 -24.63 18.03 7.70
C VAL A 665 -23.93 16.68 7.86
N GLN A 666 -23.29 16.13 6.81
CA GLN A 666 -22.57 14.87 6.90
C GLN A 666 -21.34 14.95 7.82
N GLN A 667 -20.55 16.03 7.73
CA GLN A 667 -19.43 16.25 8.66
C GLN A 667 -19.88 16.47 10.10
N ALA A 668 -21.04 17.12 10.31
CA ALA A 668 -21.61 17.29 11.65
C ALA A 668 -22.15 15.97 12.22
N GLU A 669 -22.77 15.12 11.39
CA GLU A 669 -23.25 13.78 11.76
C GLU A 669 -22.10 12.85 12.18
N ASP A 670 -20.94 12.90 11.51
CA ASP A 670 -19.77 12.08 11.84
C ASP A 670 -19.08 12.52 13.15
N VAL A 671 -19.00 13.83 13.41
CA VAL A 671 -18.43 14.37 14.66
C VAL A 671 -19.38 14.14 15.85
N ALA A 672 -20.69 14.25 15.64
CA ALA A 672 -21.70 14.00 16.68
C ALA A 672 -21.81 12.51 17.02
N SER A 673 -21.75 11.62 16.03
CA SER A 673 -21.83 10.16 16.25
C SER A 673 -20.66 9.65 17.08
N ASN A 674 -19.44 10.14 16.83
CA ASN A 674 -18.26 9.76 17.60
C ASN A 674 -18.29 10.27 19.06
N LYS A 675 -18.84 11.46 19.31
CA LYS A 675 -18.99 12.00 20.67
C LYS A 675 -20.13 11.35 21.46
N VAL A 676 -21.22 10.97 20.80
CA VAL A 676 -22.34 10.24 21.42
C VAL A 676 -21.91 8.83 21.79
N ILE A 677 -21.15 8.14 20.94
CA ILE A 677 -20.58 6.80 21.24
C ILE A 677 -19.60 6.87 22.42
N ALA A 678 -18.77 7.92 22.50
CA ALA A 678 -17.89 8.15 23.65
C ALA A 678 -18.68 8.38 24.96
N LEU A 679 -19.77 9.16 24.90
CA LEU A 679 -20.64 9.44 26.05
C LEU A 679 -21.42 8.20 26.53
N PHE A 680 -21.86 7.33 25.62
CA PHE A 680 -22.51 6.06 25.97
C PHE A 680 -21.55 5.06 26.63
N ASN A 681 -20.27 5.09 26.24
CA ASN A 681 -19.23 4.28 26.85
C ASN A 681 -18.84 4.80 28.25
N GLU A 682 -18.82 6.11 28.48
CA GLU A 682 -18.58 6.70 29.81
C GLU A 682 -19.75 6.48 30.79
N LEU A 683 -20.99 6.36 30.29
CA LEU A 683 -22.19 6.13 31.12
C LEU A 683 -22.50 4.64 31.38
N GLY A 684 -21.68 3.70 30.91
CA GLY A 684 -21.79 2.27 31.24
C GLY A 684 -23.03 1.54 30.71
N MET A 685 -23.72 2.09 29.71
CA MET A 685 -24.95 1.51 29.15
C MET A 685 -24.66 0.50 28.03
N HIS A 686 -24.15 -0.69 28.38
CA HIS A 686 -23.74 -1.72 27.41
C HIS A 686 -24.87 -2.59 26.80
N ARG A 687 -26.16 -2.30 27.04
CA ARG A 687 -27.26 -3.19 26.59
C ARG A 687 -28.41 -2.47 25.88
N ILE A 688 -28.13 -1.71 24.81
CA ILE A 688 -29.17 -1.32 23.82
C ILE A 688 -28.73 -1.48 22.35
N CYS A 689 -27.46 -1.83 22.04
CA CYS A 689 -26.99 -1.99 20.64
C CYS A 689 -26.97 -3.43 20.09
N HIS A 690 -27.87 -4.31 20.56
CA HIS A 690 -28.05 -5.64 19.97
C HIS A 690 -29.53 -5.97 19.73
N CYS A 691 -30.10 -5.34 18.70
CA CYS A 691 -31.26 -5.86 17.96
C CYS A 691 -31.28 -5.26 16.54
N GLY A 692 -30.31 -5.66 15.72
CA GLY A 692 -30.22 -5.32 14.30
C GLY A 692 -30.43 -6.53 13.39
N LYS A 693 -31.36 -7.42 13.75
CA LYS A 693 -31.86 -8.51 12.88
C LYS A 693 -33.33 -8.77 13.19
N MET A 694 -34.23 -7.88 12.74
CA MET A 694 -35.61 -8.23 12.47
C MET A 694 -36.09 -7.44 11.25
N GLY A 695 -36.85 -8.15 10.39
CA GLY A 695 -37.07 -7.82 9.00
C GLY A 695 -37.96 -6.63 8.70
N THR A 696 -38.14 -6.45 7.38
CA THR A 696 -38.91 -5.43 6.68
C THR A 696 -40.28 -5.15 7.32
N GLY A 697 -40.43 -3.97 7.94
CA GLY A 697 -41.70 -3.45 8.46
C GLY A 697 -41.57 -1.98 8.87
N GLN A 698 -42.68 -1.23 8.79
CA GLN A 698 -42.80 0.22 9.01
C GLN A 698 -42.21 0.75 10.33
N THR A 699 -42.02 -0.10 11.34
CA THR A 699 -41.48 0.28 12.66
C THR A 699 -39.97 0.54 12.68
N GLY A 700 -39.20 0.08 11.69
CA GLY A 700 -37.76 0.40 11.57
C GLY A 700 -37.49 1.83 11.09
N TYR A 701 -38.43 2.42 10.35
CA TYR A 701 -38.30 3.80 9.85
C TYR A 701 -38.55 4.83 10.95
N GLU A 702 -39.46 4.56 11.89
CA GLU A 702 -39.81 5.50 12.96
C GLU A 702 -38.69 5.61 14.02
N ILE A 703 -37.99 4.52 14.34
CA ILE A 703 -36.85 4.53 15.28
C ILE A 703 -35.61 5.22 14.66
N SER A 704 -35.38 5.03 13.35
CA SER A 704 -34.32 5.74 12.63
C SER A 704 -34.57 7.25 12.58
N TRP A 705 -35.83 7.65 12.42
CA TRP A 705 -36.23 9.06 12.44
C TRP A 705 -36.11 9.68 13.83
N LEU A 706 -36.49 8.94 14.89
CA LEU A 706 -36.40 9.40 16.29
C LEU A 706 -34.93 9.68 16.71
N ASN A 707 -34.00 8.80 16.32
CA ASN A 707 -32.56 9.00 16.59
C ASN A 707 -31.99 10.21 15.83
N LYS A 708 -32.43 10.43 14.58
CA LYS A 708 -32.02 11.61 13.79
C LYS A 708 -32.61 12.92 14.34
N PHE A 709 -33.85 12.88 14.83
CA PHE A 709 -34.52 14.04 15.41
C PHE A 709 -33.91 14.45 16.77
N LEU A 710 -33.59 13.48 17.64
CA LEU A 710 -32.88 13.72 18.90
C LEU A 710 -31.47 14.30 18.67
N GLY A 711 -30.76 13.83 17.64
CA GLY A 711 -29.48 14.42 17.21
C GLY A 711 -29.61 15.89 16.78
N TYR A 712 -30.67 16.24 16.03
CA TYR A 712 -30.95 17.62 15.61
C TYR A 712 -31.27 18.55 16.79
N VAL A 713 -32.05 18.08 17.77
CA VAL A 713 -32.43 18.86 18.96
C VAL A 713 -31.23 19.13 19.87
N LEU A 714 -30.31 18.17 20.01
CA LEU A 714 -29.07 18.34 20.78
C LEU A 714 -28.07 19.27 20.08
N CYS A 715 -27.99 19.25 18.73
CA CYS A 715 -27.17 20.20 17.96
C CYS A 715 -27.63 21.66 18.14
N LEU A 716 -28.94 21.91 18.24
CA LEU A 716 -29.46 23.26 18.46
C LEU A 716 -29.30 23.76 19.90
N ALA A 717 -29.17 22.84 20.87
CA ALA A 717 -28.98 23.18 22.28
C ALA A 717 -27.52 23.53 22.65
N PHE A 718 -26.54 23.25 21.77
CA PHE A 718 -25.11 23.34 22.07
C PHE A 718 -24.30 24.30 21.17
N LEU A 719 -24.94 25.25 20.49
CA LEU A 719 -24.24 26.33 19.78
C LEU A 719 -23.85 27.47 20.74
N PRO A 720 -22.56 27.75 21.00
CA PRO A 720 -22.13 28.99 21.64
C PRO A 720 -21.94 30.10 20.59
N SER A 721 -22.32 31.33 20.95
CA SER A 721 -22.05 32.61 20.27
C SER A 721 -22.68 32.83 18.87
N LEU A 722 -23.89 33.39 18.87
CA LEU A 722 -24.45 34.16 17.75
C LEU A 722 -24.64 35.62 18.20
N ASP A 723 -23.53 36.33 18.45
CA ASP A 723 -23.55 37.76 18.79
C ASP A 723 -23.43 38.68 17.57
N ASN A 724 -23.59 38.18 16.34
CA ASN A 724 -23.37 38.99 15.12
C ASN A 724 -24.44 38.87 14.02
N PHE A 725 -25.70 38.58 14.36
CA PHE A 725 -26.81 38.77 13.41
C PHE A 725 -28.03 39.41 14.08
N GLY A 726 -28.55 40.46 13.44
CA GLY A 726 -29.54 41.40 13.97
C GLY A 726 -30.81 40.75 14.58
N TYR A 727 -31.27 41.38 15.66
CA TYR A 727 -32.27 40.93 16.63
C TYR A 727 -33.73 40.77 16.13
N GLU A 728 -34.03 40.93 14.85
CA GLU A 728 -35.41 40.91 14.35
C GLU A 728 -35.85 39.55 13.76
N LEU A 729 -34.92 38.72 13.27
CA LEU A 729 -35.27 37.43 12.64
C LEU A 729 -35.49 36.27 13.64
N ALA A 730 -34.92 36.39 14.85
CA ALA A 730 -34.96 35.33 15.85
C ALA A 730 -36.36 35.13 16.47
N TRP A 731 -37.14 36.21 16.61
CA TRP A 731 -38.45 36.16 17.27
C TRP A 731 -39.54 35.48 16.43
N TRP A 732 -39.54 35.68 15.11
CA TRP A 732 -40.57 35.14 14.21
C TRP A 732 -40.41 33.66 13.89
N VAL A 733 -39.20 33.10 14.04
CA VAL A 733 -38.92 31.69 13.72
C VAL A 733 -38.83 30.83 14.98
N LEU A 734 -38.21 31.31 16.04
CA LEU A 734 -37.92 30.48 17.22
C LEU A 734 -39.12 30.33 18.15
N VAL A 735 -39.99 31.33 18.25
CA VAL A 735 -41.17 31.27 19.13
C VAL A 735 -42.24 30.29 18.61
N PRO A 736 -42.62 30.29 17.32
CA PRO A 736 -43.54 29.28 16.80
C PRO A 736 -42.95 27.87 16.83
N LEU A 737 -41.64 27.73 16.55
CA LEU A 737 -40.94 26.45 16.57
C LEU A 737 -40.91 25.83 17.97
N LYS A 738 -40.69 26.65 19.01
CA LYS A 738 -40.75 26.20 20.41
C LYS A 738 -42.15 25.72 20.80
N HIS A 739 -43.20 26.41 20.35
CA HIS A 739 -44.58 25.98 20.61
C HIS A 739 -44.94 24.69 19.87
N ALA A 740 -44.47 24.54 18.63
CA ALA A 740 -44.67 23.32 17.84
C ALA A 740 -43.94 22.10 18.46
N ILE A 741 -42.71 22.30 18.95
CA ILE A 741 -41.95 21.25 19.64
C ILE A 741 -42.64 20.83 20.93
N ASN A 742 -43.12 21.79 21.74
CA ASN A 742 -43.82 21.46 22.98
C ASN A 742 -45.14 20.72 22.72
N ALA A 743 -45.95 21.19 21.77
CA ALA A 743 -47.20 20.51 21.40
C ALA A 743 -46.97 19.09 20.85
N TYR A 744 -45.86 18.89 20.12
CA TYR A 744 -45.48 17.57 19.62
C TYR A 744 -44.96 16.65 20.73
N MET A 745 -44.21 17.18 21.70
CA MET A 745 -43.76 16.43 22.88
C MET A 745 -44.93 16.02 23.76
N ASP A 746 -45.92 16.89 23.97
CA ASP A 746 -47.12 16.56 24.74
C ASP A 746 -47.93 15.45 24.05
N TRP A 747 -48.11 15.53 22.73
CA TRP A 747 -48.74 14.49 21.93
C TRP A 747 -47.96 13.16 21.96
N LEU A 748 -46.63 13.22 21.86
CA LEU A 748 -45.77 12.03 21.90
C LEU A 748 -45.81 11.35 23.27
N MET A 749 -45.82 12.13 24.35
CA MET A 749 -45.94 11.61 25.71
C MET A 749 -47.31 10.97 25.94
N GLU A 750 -48.38 11.54 25.39
CA GLU A 750 -49.73 10.95 25.43
C GLU A 750 -49.78 9.60 24.67
N LYS A 751 -49.09 9.50 23.52
CA LYS A 751 -48.96 8.26 22.74
C LYS A 751 -48.10 7.20 23.42
N ILE A 752 -47.00 7.60 24.06
CA ILE A 752 -46.15 6.70 24.85
C ILE A 752 -46.93 6.20 26.07
N HIS A 753 -47.70 7.05 26.74
CA HIS A 753 -48.56 6.65 27.87
C HIS A 753 -49.65 5.66 27.43
N ALA A 754 -50.28 5.88 26.27
CA ALA A 754 -51.27 4.96 25.70
C ALA A 754 -50.66 3.63 25.26
N TRP A 755 -49.40 3.64 24.79
CA TRP A 755 -48.67 2.45 24.35
C TRP A 755 -48.16 1.59 25.51
N LEU A 756 -47.82 2.20 26.65
CA LEU A 756 -47.36 1.49 27.85
C LEU A 756 -48.52 0.88 28.68
N HIS A 757 -49.77 1.28 28.44
CA HIS A 757 -50.92 0.87 29.26
C HIS A 757 -51.41 -0.61 29.10
N PRO A 758 -51.04 -1.40 28.07
CA PRO A 758 -51.38 -2.83 28.05
C PRO A 758 -50.25 -3.76 28.51
N VAL A 759 -49.06 -3.26 28.82
CA VAL A 759 -47.89 -4.10 29.12
C VAL A 759 -47.28 -3.70 30.47
N MET A 760 -47.94 -4.13 31.54
CA MET A 760 -47.38 -4.54 32.86
C MET A 760 -48.46 -4.40 33.96
N PRO A 761 -48.70 -5.43 34.81
CA PRO A 761 -49.40 -5.26 36.07
C PRO A 761 -48.54 -4.44 37.05
N THR A 762 -49.22 -3.50 37.70
CA THR A 762 -48.83 -2.66 38.85
C THR A 762 -47.79 -3.25 39.82
N ASN A 763 -46.70 -2.50 40.08
CA ASN A 763 -46.29 -2.05 41.43
C ASN A 763 -44.85 -1.50 41.47
N ILE A 764 -44.63 -0.19 41.28
CA ILE A 764 -43.52 0.57 41.90
C ILE A 764 -43.99 2.03 42.12
N PRO A 765 -43.82 2.64 43.33
CA PRO A 765 -44.30 4.00 43.66
C PRO A 765 -43.43 5.14 43.06
N PRO A 766 -43.95 6.39 42.98
CA PRO A 766 -43.35 7.43 42.15
C PRO A 766 -42.17 8.15 42.81
N LEU A 767 -41.04 8.23 42.10
CA LEU A 767 -39.94 9.14 42.42
C LEU A 767 -40.24 10.54 41.89
N LYS A 768 -40.34 11.48 42.84
CA LYS A 768 -40.44 12.93 42.61
C LYS A 768 -39.13 13.47 41.99
N SER A 769 -39.30 14.39 41.04
CA SER A 769 -38.24 15.18 40.40
C SER A 769 -37.33 15.90 41.40
N PRO A 770 -36.06 16.16 41.03
CA PRO A 770 -35.36 17.34 41.53
C PRO A 770 -34.89 18.27 40.40
N LYS A 771 -35.36 19.51 40.52
CA LYS A 771 -34.76 20.73 39.96
C LYS A 771 -33.42 20.99 40.65
N HIS A 772 -32.45 21.49 39.86
CA HIS A 772 -31.34 22.40 40.18
C HIS A 772 -30.44 22.23 41.44
N LEU A 773 -29.16 22.57 41.19
CA LEU A 773 -28.12 23.14 42.07
C LEU A 773 -27.00 22.20 42.59
N LEU A 774 -25.84 22.33 41.91
CA LEU A 774 -24.59 22.93 42.40
C LEU A 774 -24.09 22.66 43.84
N PHE A 775 -22.78 22.36 43.89
CA PHE A 775 -21.72 22.77 44.84
C PHE A 775 -21.12 21.74 45.85
N ILE A 776 -19.82 21.48 45.60
CA ILE A 776 -18.60 21.33 46.44
C ILE A 776 -18.52 20.35 47.64
N ASN A 777 -17.37 19.65 47.64
CA ASN A 777 -16.41 19.38 48.74
C ASN A 777 -16.67 18.28 49.77
N GLY A 778 -15.71 17.34 49.81
CA GLY A 778 -14.85 17.18 50.98
C GLY A 778 -15.13 16.01 51.93
N GLY A 779 -14.15 15.10 52.02
CA GLY A 779 -13.64 14.63 53.31
C GLY A 779 -14.17 13.31 53.89
N ASN A 780 -13.22 12.38 54.03
CA ASN A 780 -13.02 11.40 55.11
C ASN A 780 -14.15 10.45 55.55
N GLY A 781 -13.81 9.16 55.59
CA GLY A 781 -14.51 8.20 56.44
C GLY A 781 -14.13 6.74 56.20
N ASN A 782 -13.23 6.23 57.04
CA ASN A 782 -12.80 4.82 57.16
C ASN A 782 -13.96 3.80 57.22
N GLY A 783 -13.68 2.58 56.74
CA GLY A 783 -14.50 1.40 57.03
C GLY A 783 -13.85 0.11 56.51
N VAL A 784 -13.03 -0.50 57.36
CA VAL A 784 -12.47 -1.86 57.25
C VAL A 784 -13.62 -2.89 57.36
N LEU A 785 -13.59 -3.95 56.56
CA LEU A 785 -14.15 -5.26 56.94
C LEU A 785 -13.39 -6.41 56.24
N GLU A 786 -13.19 -7.46 57.04
CA GLU A 786 -12.24 -8.56 56.87
C GLU A 786 -12.71 -9.71 55.99
N ARG A 787 -11.69 -10.50 55.61
CA ARG A 787 -11.62 -11.88 55.13
C ARG A 787 -12.80 -12.81 55.45
N GLU A 788 -13.10 -13.67 54.47
CA GLU A 788 -13.34 -15.09 54.72
C GLU A 788 -12.64 -15.96 53.67
N SER A 789 -12.05 -17.03 54.17
CA SER A 789 -11.23 -18.06 53.55
C SER A 789 -12.08 -19.20 52.99
N ASP A 790 -11.59 -19.91 51.97
CA ASP A 790 -11.73 -21.37 51.94
C ASP A 790 -10.60 -22.04 51.13
N GLU A 791 -9.87 -22.92 51.82
CA GLU A 791 -8.94 -23.90 51.25
C GLU A 791 -9.71 -25.18 50.94
N ARG A 792 -9.34 -25.91 49.87
CA ARG A 792 -9.05 -27.36 49.96
C ARG A 792 -8.42 -27.97 48.69
N GLU A 793 -7.36 -28.73 48.99
CA GLU A 793 -6.94 -30.02 48.41
C GLU A 793 -6.13 -30.12 47.11
N ARG A 794 -4.81 -30.18 47.34
CA ARG A 794 -3.79 -31.15 46.85
C ARG A 794 -4.22 -32.28 45.90
N GLY A 795 -3.37 -32.51 44.89
CA GLY A 795 -3.20 -33.82 44.25
C GLY A 795 -2.25 -33.83 43.06
N TYR A 796 -0.97 -34.09 43.30
CA TYR A 796 0.01 -34.53 42.29
C TYR A 796 -0.47 -35.78 41.55
N TRP A 797 -0.16 -35.95 40.26
CA TRP A 797 0.65 -37.06 39.72
C TRP A 797 0.86 -36.89 38.21
N ASP A 798 2.10 -37.15 37.82
CA ASP A 798 2.67 -37.08 36.48
C ASP A 798 2.83 -38.50 35.90
N LEU A 799 2.77 -38.59 34.56
CA LEU A 799 3.25 -39.65 33.65
C LEU A 799 2.83 -41.12 33.85
N ARG A 800 2.11 -41.68 32.85
CA ARG A 800 2.62 -42.67 31.87
C ARG A 800 1.48 -43.27 31.01
N GLY A 801 1.68 -43.27 29.69
CA GLY A 801 1.56 -44.49 28.87
C GLY A 801 0.22 -44.80 28.18
N ASN A 802 0.30 -44.83 26.85
CA ASN A 802 -0.48 -45.61 25.87
C ASN A 802 -1.96 -45.27 25.67
N SER A 803 -2.25 -44.51 24.60
CA SER A 803 -2.89 -45.01 23.37
C SER A 803 -2.99 -43.91 22.34
#